data_AF-A0A8C5PBY1-F1
#
_entry.id   AF-A0A8C5PBY1-F1
#
_cell.length_a   1.000
_cell.length_b   1.000
_cell.length_c   1.000
_cell.angle_alpha   90.00
_cell.angle_beta   90.00
_cell.angle_gamma   90.00
#
_symmetry.space_group_name_H-M   'P 1'
#
loop_
_entity.id
_entity.type
_entity.pdbx_description
1 polymer ?
#
loop_
_entity_poly.entity_id
_entity_poly.type
_entity_poly.pdbx_seq_one_letter_code
_entity_poly.pdbx_strand_id
1 'polypeptide(L)'
;MSDGGRPSNGIPSVYGVILRCLEGLSSYDFQTFKSFLCDNNLEKPMRFWRLEKANPVKTAKLLISHYGETKAVPAMCRALRQSSLYGPVEELEEKFKKIQAALLERLEACRERYMKSMRSKYLKMKEKNSNFQRFDLEKRYTKLLLVDKQPKKTEKKKLLTHTGSVHLETMRRLSSGETSTTIEDLFTQNGEEHRIVVLEGPAGIGKTMTINKIMLDWASGKLYQDKFNYLFCITSHEVNRITCEMTLAEFIADTFLQECTSDKVEVILNHSEKVLFLVDGLDEFDQAFMTLQRGSSQEFTKESFLNCLLTKPLLSESSLIVTTRPFMLEKLSGYLEVPRYVEIMGLEDREEYFRNFFDNEEQAQDVLGLIKENETLFTLCAVPMTCWIICTVFKHQTKEGLDVQKYNTTTSIYTLYLKSLVKHQGKDLKSDISCHVKRLSALAKEGVWNQKVMFMEVDLKRHGLVKSSDSLFLNENVFQRDIEEYTCYSFFHLSVQEFFAALYYLLHEETNDNQKVVHCKSQVRTLLEKSEKRPHLASTIRFLFGLSKEKQIKEIENIISCKIPSRPQSALENWMKEKQHEPHHRTLMWLYETQDKVFVKRVMSRLPELKIEGLYFCFEESEKKLVDRSLSYCLVKSKTIHKINFYDHTMNPETFDTLSAGLPKCLKLNFEKCWFPNGDISRLCKLGGKLKELR
;
A
#
# COMPACT_ATOMS: atom_id res chain seq x y z
N MET A 1 -13.11 40.75 -43.55
CA MET A 1 -11.92 40.35 -42.77
C MET A 1 -11.62 41.49 -41.82
N SER A 2 -12.34 41.50 -40.71
CA SER A 2 -12.30 42.55 -39.68
C SER A 2 -13.07 41.98 -38.49
N ASP A 3 -12.34 41.51 -37.50
CA ASP A 3 -12.80 41.46 -36.12
C ASP A 3 -11.52 41.41 -35.27
N GLY A 4 -10.99 42.52 -34.78
CA GLY A 4 -11.71 43.40 -33.86
C GLY A 4 -11.53 42.88 -32.44
N GLY A 5 -10.27 42.65 -32.05
CA GLY A 5 -9.91 42.20 -30.72
C GLY A 5 -10.51 43.12 -29.67
N ARG A 6 -11.38 42.56 -28.83
CA ARG A 6 -11.83 43.21 -27.60
C ARG A 6 -10.59 43.55 -26.75
N PRO A 7 -10.53 44.75 -26.15
CA PRO A 7 -9.42 45.11 -25.29
C PRO A 7 -9.40 44.18 -24.08
N SER A 8 -8.31 43.45 -23.91
CA SER A 8 -8.04 42.73 -22.67
C SER A 8 -7.88 43.77 -21.55
N ASN A 9 -8.66 43.60 -20.49
CA ASN A 9 -8.63 44.45 -19.28
C ASN A 9 -7.18 44.67 -18.79
N GLY A 10 -6.69 45.90 -18.94
CA GLY A 10 -5.81 46.67 -18.03
C GLY A 10 -4.51 46.11 -17.44
N ILE A 11 -4.14 44.85 -17.63
CA ILE A 11 -2.97 44.25 -16.96
C ILE A 11 -1.76 44.27 -17.92
N PRO A 12 -0.65 44.96 -17.56
CA PRO A 12 0.57 44.98 -18.37
C PRO A 12 1.15 43.56 -18.55
N SER A 13 1.76 43.25 -19.70
CA SER A 13 2.53 42.01 -19.85
C SER A 13 3.83 42.07 -19.04
N VAL A 14 4.40 40.92 -18.67
CA VAL A 14 5.72 40.84 -18.00
C VAL A 14 6.77 41.58 -18.82
N TYR A 15 6.79 41.36 -20.14
CA TYR A 15 7.62 42.11 -21.08
C TYR A 15 7.44 43.63 -20.95
N GLY A 16 6.19 44.10 -20.89
CA GLY A 16 5.88 45.52 -20.78
C GLY A 16 6.28 46.16 -19.45
N VAL A 17 6.33 45.38 -18.36
CA VAL A 17 6.83 45.87 -17.05
C VAL A 17 8.35 45.90 -17.03
N ILE A 18 9.01 44.85 -17.51
CA ILE A 18 10.47 44.80 -17.66
C ILE A 18 10.94 45.95 -18.55
N LEU A 19 10.31 46.12 -19.71
CA LEU A 19 10.68 47.17 -20.66
C LEU A 19 10.55 48.56 -20.05
N ARG A 20 9.42 48.87 -19.40
CA ARG A 20 9.22 50.17 -18.73
C ARG A 20 10.25 50.43 -17.65
N CYS A 21 10.61 49.42 -16.87
CA CYS A 21 11.66 49.56 -15.87
C CYS A 21 13.03 49.84 -16.52
N LEU A 22 13.38 49.17 -17.62
CA LEU A 22 14.63 49.40 -18.33
C LEU A 22 14.69 50.75 -19.04
N GLU A 23 13.55 51.24 -19.55
CA GLU A 23 13.43 52.58 -20.16
C GLU A 23 13.55 53.72 -19.14
N GLY A 24 13.22 53.45 -17.87
CA GLY A 24 13.37 54.40 -16.77
C GLY A 24 14.79 54.53 -16.21
N LEU A 25 15.72 53.66 -16.61
CA LEU A 25 17.11 53.71 -16.14
C LEU A 25 17.91 54.78 -16.91
N SER A 26 18.82 55.47 -16.22
CA SER A 26 19.78 56.33 -16.89
C SER A 26 20.73 55.51 -17.78
N SER A 27 21.38 56.15 -18.77
CA SER A 27 22.34 55.44 -19.63
C SER A 27 23.50 54.83 -18.85
N TYR A 28 23.87 55.41 -17.69
CA TYR A 28 24.91 54.87 -16.82
C TYR A 28 24.38 53.64 -16.08
N ASP A 29 23.23 53.76 -15.41
CA ASP A 29 22.60 52.70 -14.63
C ASP A 29 22.26 51.48 -15.48
N PHE A 30 21.81 51.69 -16.73
CA PHE A 30 21.52 50.62 -17.66
C PHE A 30 22.78 49.82 -18.07
N GLN A 31 23.93 50.48 -18.23
CA GLN A 31 25.18 49.80 -18.55
C GLN A 31 25.71 49.03 -17.32
N THR A 32 25.62 49.64 -16.14
CA THR A 32 25.93 49.00 -14.87
C THR A 32 25.08 47.74 -14.68
N PHE A 33 23.75 47.86 -14.82
CA PHE A 33 22.82 46.73 -14.76
C PHE A 33 23.18 45.58 -15.71
N LYS A 34 23.54 45.88 -16.97
CA LYS A 34 23.94 44.85 -17.95
C LYS A 34 25.22 44.10 -17.54
N SER A 35 26.16 44.76 -16.86
CA SER A 35 27.35 44.08 -16.34
C SER A 35 27.00 43.07 -15.24
N PHE A 36 26.07 43.41 -14.35
CA PHE A 36 25.59 42.51 -13.29
C PHE A 36 24.73 41.34 -13.81
N LEU A 37 24.04 41.50 -14.95
CA LEU A 37 23.41 40.36 -15.63
C LEU A 37 24.41 39.32 -16.16
N CYS A 38 25.67 39.71 -16.32
CA CYS A 38 26.77 38.85 -16.77
C CYS A 38 27.59 38.29 -15.61
N ASP A 39 27.30 38.69 -14.37
CA ASP A 39 28.05 38.29 -13.17
C ASP A 39 27.65 36.89 -12.68
N ASN A 40 28.61 36.13 -12.17
CA ASN A 40 28.46 34.72 -11.76
C ASN A 40 27.57 34.53 -10.52
N ASN A 41 27.10 35.61 -9.90
CA ASN A 41 26.22 35.59 -8.73
C ASN A 41 24.74 35.32 -9.07
N LEU A 42 24.39 35.21 -10.36
CA LEU A 42 23.07 34.77 -10.82
C LEU A 42 23.06 33.26 -11.08
N GLU A 43 21.91 32.60 -10.88
CA GLU A 43 21.77 31.15 -11.13
C GLU A 43 22.15 30.73 -12.56
N LYS A 44 22.01 31.64 -13.54
CA LYS A 44 22.33 31.38 -14.96
C LYS A 44 22.78 32.66 -15.67
N PRO A 45 24.03 33.13 -15.49
CA PRO A 45 24.49 34.41 -16.03
C PRO A 45 24.31 34.51 -17.55
N MET A 46 24.01 35.72 -18.01
CA MET A 46 23.86 36.01 -19.43
C MET A 46 25.23 36.25 -20.08
N ARG A 47 25.36 35.86 -21.35
CA ARG A 47 26.61 36.05 -22.08
C ARG A 47 26.78 37.52 -22.49
N PHE A 48 27.88 38.15 -22.06
CA PHE A 48 28.18 39.57 -22.24
C PHE A 48 27.95 40.09 -23.68
N TRP A 49 28.43 39.37 -24.70
CA TRP A 49 28.29 39.77 -26.10
C TRP A 49 26.84 39.84 -26.60
N ARG A 50 25.88 39.17 -25.93
CA ARG A 50 24.44 39.29 -26.26
C ARG A 50 23.85 40.61 -25.76
N LEU A 51 24.43 41.19 -24.69
CA LEU A 51 23.93 42.38 -24.00
C LEU A 51 24.70 43.67 -24.36
N GLU A 52 25.95 43.56 -24.81
CA GLU A 52 26.84 44.70 -25.08
C GLU A 52 26.17 45.79 -25.93
N LYS A 53 25.59 45.42 -27.08
CA LYS A 53 24.87 46.33 -27.99
C LYS A 53 23.34 46.29 -27.85
N ALA A 54 22.82 45.70 -26.77
CA ALA A 54 21.38 45.61 -26.55
C ALA A 54 20.83 46.92 -25.97
N ASN A 55 19.77 47.45 -26.62
CA ASN A 55 18.94 48.53 -26.10
C ASN A 55 17.87 47.96 -25.12
N PRO A 56 17.14 48.79 -24.36
CA PRO A 56 16.12 48.32 -23.40
C PRO A 56 15.13 47.29 -23.99
N VAL A 57 14.65 47.53 -25.21
CA VAL A 57 13.77 46.63 -25.97
C VAL A 57 14.39 45.24 -26.18
N LYS A 58 15.64 45.20 -26.66
CA LYS A 58 16.37 43.96 -26.93
C LYS A 58 16.76 43.25 -25.63
N THR A 59 17.17 43.99 -24.60
CA THR A 59 17.49 43.44 -23.27
C THR A 59 16.26 42.81 -22.62
N ALA A 60 15.08 43.44 -22.68
CA ALA A 60 13.84 42.86 -22.18
C ALA A 60 13.49 41.52 -22.87
N LYS A 61 13.62 41.45 -24.20
CA LYS A 61 13.41 40.21 -24.96
C LYS A 61 14.42 39.13 -24.58
N LEU A 62 15.69 39.52 -24.42
CA LEU A 62 16.75 38.59 -24.04
C LEU A 62 16.52 38.03 -22.63
N LEU A 63 16.11 38.86 -21.66
CA LEU A 63 15.77 38.44 -20.30
C LEU A 63 14.67 37.38 -20.32
N ILE A 64 13.55 37.63 -21.01
CA ILE A 64 12.45 36.66 -21.11
C ILE A 64 12.87 35.41 -21.87
N SER A 65 13.62 35.54 -22.97
CA SER A 65 14.07 34.36 -23.73
C SER A 65 15.08 33.48 -22.97
N HIS A 66 15.80 34.05 -22.01
CA HIS A 66 16.86 33.35 -21.28
C HIS A 66 16.40 32.80 -19.94
N TYR A 67 15.52 33.51 -19.24
CA TYR A 67 15.01 33.13 -17.92
C TYR A 67 13.54 32.68 -17.92
N GLY A 68 12.76 32.94 -18.98
CA GLY A 68 11.31 32.74 -18.99
C GLY A 68 10.55 33.92 -18.34
N GLU A 69 9.24 34.00 -18.56
CA GLU A 69 8.40 35.10 -18.04
C GLU A 69 8.29 35.11 -16.50
N THR A 70 8.49 33.96 -15.85
CA THR A 70 8.35 33.80 -14.40
C THR A 70 9.62 34.20 -13.64
N LYS A 71 10.81 33.87 -14.16
CA LYS A 71 12.11 34.11 -13.48
C LYS A 71 12.84 35.36 -13.98
N ALA A 72 12.43 35.94 -15.13
CA ALA A 72 13.07 37.14 -15.67
C ALA A 72 12.99 38.34 -14.70
N VAL A 73 11.84 38.56 -14.05
CA VAL A 73 11.69 39.66 -13.08
C VAL A 73 12.54 39.43 -11.82
N PRO A 74 12.50 38.27 -11.14
CA PRO A 74 13.41 37.98 -10.03
C PRO A 74 14.90 38.10 -10.37
N ALA A 75 15.32 37.66 -11.56
CA ALA A 75 16.71 37.80 -12.03
C ALA A 75 17.08 39.28 -12.24
N MET A 76 16.16 40.07 -12.83
CA MET A 76 16.33 41.50 -13.00
C MET A 76 16.39 42.23 -11.64
N CYS A 77 15.51 41.91 -10.69
CA CYS A 77 15.55 42.50 -9.35
C CYS A 77 16.86 42.19 -8.62
N ARG A 78 17.40 40.97 -8.74
CA ARG A 78 18.72 40.61 -8.19
C ARG A 78 19.83 41.47 -8.78
N ALA A 79 19.89 41.60 -10.10
CA ALA A 79 20.91 42.42 -10.77
C ALA A 79 20.77 43.92 -10.45
N LEU A 80 19.54 44.44 -10.33
CA LEU A 80 19.28 45.83 -9.92
C LEU A 80 19.71 46.11 -8.48
N ARG A 81 19.41 45.20 -7.53
CA ARG A 81 19.88 45.30 -6.14
C ARG A 81 21.41 45.31 -6.06
N GLN A 82 22.08 44.46 -6.83
CA GLN A 82 23.55 44.45 -6.92
C GLN A 82 24.11 45.73 -7.55
N SER A 83 23.34 46.36 -8.43
CA SER A 83 23.66 47.68 -9.01
C SER A 83 23.35 48.86 -8.08
N SER A 84 22.94 48.61 -6.82
CA SER A 84 22.47 49.63 -5.86
C SER A 84 21.23 50.42 -6.31
N LEU A 85 20.41 49.86 -7.21
CA LEU A 85 19.20 50.48 -7.76
C LEU A 85 17.95 49.92 -7.08
N TYR A 86 17.68 50.31 -5.84
CA TYR A 86 16.57 49.77 -5.04
C TYR A 86 15.18 50.33 -5.42
N GLY A 87 15.09 51.59 -5.84
CA GLY A 87 13.80 52.22 -6.20
C GLY A 87 13.06 51.51 -7.34
N PRO A 88 13.71 51.23 -8.49
CA PRO A 88 13.08 50.47 -9.59
C PRO A 88 12.68 49.03 -9.20
N VAL A 89 13.32 48.44 -8.19
CA VAL A 89 13.05 47.07 -7.74
C VAL A 89 11.69 46.97 -7.06
N GLU A 90 11.37 47.91 -6.15
CA GLU A 90 10.11 47.90 -5.42
C GLU A 90 8.90 48.03 -6.37
N GLU A 91 8.99 48.97 -7.34
CA GLU A 91 7.94 49.18 -8.34
C GLU A 91 7.79 47.96 -9.28
N LEU A 92 8.91 47.35 -9.67
CA LEU A 92 8.93 46.16 -10.52
C LEU A 92 8.33 44.95 -9.80
N GLU A 93 8.67 44.73 -8.53
CA GLU A 93 8.14 43.64 -7.71
C GLU A 93 6.63 43.81 -7.44
N GLU A 94 6.17 45.02 -7.16
CA GLU A 94 4.73 45.29 -6.94
C GLU A 94 3.92 45.04 -8.22
N LYS A 95 4.38 45.54 -9.38
CA LYS A 95 3.70 45.32 -10.66
C LYS A 95 3.72 43.86 -11.07
N PHE A 96 4.83 43.16 -10.85
CA PHE A 96 4.93 41.74 -11.14
C PHE A 96 3.99 40.91 -10.26
N LYS A 97 3.89 41.24 -8.96
CA LYS A 97 2.94 40.63 -8.04
C LYS A 97 1.49 40.82 -8.49
N LYS A 98 1.13 42.00 -9.01
CA LYS A 98 -0.22 42.25 -9.60
C LYS A 98 -0.48 41.40 -10.85
N ILE A 99 0.52 41.22 -11.71
CA ILE A 99 0.40 40.35 -12.90
C ILE A 99 0.22 38.90 -12.48
N GLN A 100 1.01 38.42 -11.52
CA GLN A 100 0.89 37.07 -10.99
C GLN A 100 -0.48 36.84 -10.34
N ALA A 101 -0.98 37.78 -9.54
CA ALA A 101 -2.31 37.70 -8.94
C ALA A 101 -3.42 37.60 -9.99
N ALA A 102 -3.38 38.44 -11.03
CA ALA A 102 -4.36 38.38 -12.11
C ALA A 102 -4.21 37.12 -13.00
N LEU A 103 -2.99 36.57 -13.10
CA LEU A 103 -2.78 35.27 -13.74
C LEU A 103 -3.38 34.15 -12.88
N LEU A 104 -3.24 34.20 -11.56
CA LEU A 104 -3.87 33.26 -10.62
C LEU A 104 -5.40 33.28 -10.74
N GLU A 105 -6.03 34.45 -10.83
CA GLU A 105 -7.48 34.54 -11.10
C GLU A 105 -7.85 33.85 -12.42
N ARG A 106 -7.05 34.03 -13.48
CA ARG A 106 -7.27 33.33 -14.76
C ARG A 106 -7.02 31.82 -14.68
N LEU A 107 -6.24 31.36 -13.69
CA LEU A 107 -6.00 29.95 -13.42
C LEU A 107 -7.13 29.29 -12.65
N GLU A 108 -8.09 30.05 -12.09
CA GLU A 108 -9.27 29.49 -11.41
C GLU A 108 -10.07 28.58 -12.37
N ALA A 109 -10.28 29.00 -13.62
CA ALA A 109 -10.94 28.16 -14.62
C ALA A 109 -10.14 26.90 -14.98
N CYS A 110 -8.80 26.93 -14.90
CA CYS A 110 -7.95 25.74 -15.03
C CYS A 110 -8.13 24.81 -13.82
N ARG A 111 -8.13 25.38 -12.61
CA ARG A 111 -8.33 24.68 -11.34
C ARG A 111 -9.69 23.99 -11.27
N GLU A 112 -10.79 24.68 -11.58
CA GLU A 112 -12.14 24.11 -11.53
C GLU A 112 -12.29 22.91 -12.46
N ARG A 113 -11.76 23.02 -13.69
CA ARG A 113 -11.77 21.91 -14.66
C ARG A 113 -10.92 20.74 -14.17
N TYR A 114 -9.74 21.03 -13.62
CA TYR A 114 -8.88 20.02 -13.01
C TYR A 114 -9.58 19.29 -11.85
N MET A 115 -10.18 20.02 -10.91
CA MET A 115 -10.94 19.45 -9.80
C MET A 115 -12.11 18.59 -10.31
N LYS A 116 -12.86 19.05 -11.30
CA LYS A 116 -13.94 18.25 -11.91
C LYS A 116 -13.42 16.95 -12.53
N SER A 117 -12.28 17.02 -13.23
CA SER A 117 -11.62 15.84 -13.81
C SER A 117 -11.17 14.86 -12.72
N MET A 118 -10.50 15.34 -11.67
CA MET A 118 -10.05 14.51 -10.55
C MET A 118 -11.23 13.89 -9.80
N ARG A 119 -12.30 14.65 -9.54
CA ARG A 119 -13.54 14.11 -8.95
C ARG A 119 -14.09 12.98 -9.79
N SER A 120 -14.17 13.15 -11.12
CA SER A 120 -14.63 12.08 -12.02
C SER A 120 -13.69 10.86 -12.01
N LYS A 121 -12.38 11.07 -11.94
CA LYS A 121 -11.35 10.00 -11.90
C LYS A 121 -11.46 9.15 -10.63
N TYR A 122 -11.61 9.78 -9.47
CA TYR A 122 -11.56 9.10 -8.17
C TYR A 122 -12.93 8.69 -7.62
N LEU A 123 -14.04 9.26 -8.09
CA LEU A 123 -15.40 8.90 -7.65
C LEU A 123 -15.79 7.48 -8.09
N LYS A 124 -15.51 7.12 -9.35
CA LYS A 124 -15.89 5.82 -9.92
C LYS A 124 -14.66 4.95 -10.15
N MET A 125 -14.31 4.19 -9.12
CA MET A 125 -13.18 3.27 -9.17
C MET A 125 -13.59 1.95 -9.83
N LYS A 126 -12.70 1.36 -10.63
CA LYS A 126 -12.90 0.01 -11.15
C LYS A 126 -12.88 -1.00 -10.00
N GLU A 127 -13.95 -1.78 -9.89
CA GLU A 127 -14.00 -2.93 -8.99
C GLU A 127 -13.10 -4.01 -9.59
N LYS A 128 -12.09 -4.37 -8.81
CA LYS A 128 -11.06 -5.28 -9.26
C LYS A 128 -11.65 -6.70 -9.37
N ASN A 129 -11.26 -7.46 -10.39
CA ASN A 129 -11.81 -8.79 -10.77
C ASN A 129 -13.27 -8.80 -11.21
N SER A 130 -13.79 -7.65 -11.63
CA SER A 130 -15.05 -7.58 -12.37
C SER A 130 -14.76 -7.22 -13.82
N ASN A 131 -15.49 -7.85 -14.75
CA ASN A 131 -15.57 -7.36 -16.12
C ASN A 131 -16.35 -6.04 -16.10
N PHE A 132 -15.66 -4.94 -15.80
CA PHE A 132 -16.12 -3.55 -15.90
C PHE A 132 -17.07 -3.01 -14.82
N GLN A 133 -17.26 -3.67 -13.67
CA GLN A 133 -18.00 -3.04 -12.57
C GLN A 133 -17.16 -1.91 -11.96
N ARG A 134 -17.81 -0.78 -11.70
CA ARG A 134 -17.22 0.35 -10.98
C ARG A 134 -18.01 0.58 -9.72
N PHE A 135 -17.33 0.82 -8.62
CA PHE A 135 -17.96 1.22 -7.37
C PHE A 135 -17.80 2.71 -7.14
N ASP A 136 -18.72 3.24 -6.35
CA ASP A 136 -18.68 4.63 -5.89
C ASP A 136 -17.80 4.72 -4.65
N LEU A 137 -16.67 5.42 -4.74
CA LEU A 137 -15.74 5.51 -3.62
C LEU A 137 -16.39 6.22 -2.42
N GLU A 138 -17.28 7.21 -2.61
CA GLU A 138 -17.92 7.88 -1.48
C GLU A 138 -18.81 6.92 -0.68
N LYS A 139 -19.50 6.00 -1.37
CA LYS A 139 -20.36 5.01 -0.72
C LYS A 139 -19.58 3.84 -0.13
N ARG A 140 -18.47 3.47 -0.77
CA ARG A 140 -17.70 2.24 -0.47
C ARG A 140 -16.59 2.48 0.56
N TYR A 141 -16.12 3.73 0.69
CA TYR A 141 -15.05 4.08 1.61
C TYR A 141 -15.52 3.86 3.05
N THR A 142 -14.62 3.33 3.87
CA THR A 142 -14.80 3.18 5.31
C THR A 142 -13.56 3.74 5.96
N LYS A 143 -13.75 4.50 7.05
CA LYS A 143 -12.65 5.20 7.71
C LYS A 143 -11.60 4.20 8.21
N LEU A 144 -10.33 4.55 8.00
CA LEU A 144 -9.20 3.80 8.49
C LEU A 144 -8.67 4.43 9.77
N LEU A 145 -8.23 3.58 10.71
CA LEU A 145 -7.56 4.04 11.92
C LEU A 145 -6.14 4.48 11.56
N LEU A 146 -5.85 5.76 11.76
CA LEU A 146 -4.55 6.38 11.56
C LEU A 146 -3.96 6.75 12.93
N VAL A 147 -2.73 6.33 13.20
CA VAL A 147 -2.07 6.53 14.49
C VAL A 147 -0.70 7.16 14.28
N ASP A 148 -0.40 8.20 15.05
CA ASP A 148 0.92 8.83 15.08
C ASP A 148 1.96 7.88 15.65
N LYS A 149 3.06 7.73 14.91
CA LYS A 149 4.15 6.85 15.31
C LYS A 149 5.14 7.61 16.19
N GLN A 150 4.89 7.61 17.50
CA GLN A 150 5.84 8.08 18.51
C GLN A 150 6.91 6.99 18.83
N PRO A 151 8.17 7.33 19.13
CA PRO A 151 9.25 6.36 19.39
C PRO A 151 9.13 5.56 20.70
N LYS A 152 7.98 5.56 21.39
CA LYS A 152 7.76 4.79 22.63
C LYS A 152 7.12 3.44 22.33
N LYS A 153 7.92 2.38 22.48
CA LYS A 153 7.63 0.94 22.25
C LYS A 153 6.46 0.35 23.06
N THR A 154 5.76 1.13 23.90
CA THR A 154 4.89 0.61 24.97
C THR A 154 3.43 0.40 24.54
N GLU A 155 2.85 1.27 23.70
CA GLU A 155 1.45 1.14 23.26
C GLU A 155 1.27 0.20 22.07
N LYS A 156 2.31 0.09 21.22
CA LYS A 156 2.37 -0.91 20.14
C LYS A 156 2.13 -2.33 20.69
N LYS A 157 2.56 -2.64 21.92
CA LYS A 157 2.31 -3.94 22.58
C LYS A 157 0.82 -4.22 22.88
N LYS A 158 -0.03 -3.20 23.11
CA LYS A 158 -1.44 -3.38 23.52
C LYS A 158 -2.38 -3.68 22.33
N LEU A 159 -2.17 -3.05 21.18
CA LEU A 159 -2.91 -3.33 19.92
C LEU A 159 -2.71 -4.76 19.40
N LEU A 160 -1.46 -5.18 19.52
CA LEU A 160 -0.99 -6.48 19.11
C LEU A 160 -1.26 -7.53 20.18
N THR A 161 -2.10 -7.20 21.17
CA THR A 161 -2.56 -8.09 22.22
C THR A 161 -4.11 -8.22 22.28
N HIS A 162 -4.89 -8.00 21.21
CA HIS A 162 -6.34 -8.30 21.25
C HIS A 162 -6.94 -8.84 19.92
N THR A 163 -7.97 -9.72 19.98
CA THR A 163 -8.83 -10.21 18.84
C THR A 163 -10.31 -10.01 19.11
N GLY A 164 -11.15 -10.24 18.07
CA GLY A 164 -12.60 -10.25 18.23
C GLY A 164 -13.13 -8.92 18.76
N SER A 165 -14.01 -8.98 19.75
CA SER A 165 -14.57 -7.81 20.43
C SER A 165 -13.53 -6.99 21.18
N VAL A 166 -12.48 -7.62 21.71
CA VAL A 166 -11.43 -6.93 22.48
C VAL A 166 -10.48 -6.16 21.56
N HIS A 167 -10.26 -6.65 20.34
CA HIS A 167 -9.53 -5.90 19.30
C HIS A 167 -10.31 -4.65 18.89
N LEU A 168 -11.62 -4.79 18.67
CA LEU A 168 -12.49 -3.64 18.39
C LEU A 168 -12.41 -2.62 19.53
N GLU A 169 -12.46 -3.07 20.78
CA GLU A 169 -12.37 -2.18 21.94
C GLU A 169 -11.01 -1.46 22.02
N THR A 170 -9.92 -2.14 21.65
CA THR A 170 -8.58 -1.53 21.62
C THR A 170 -8.42 -0.54 20.48
N MET A 171 -8.92 -0.88 19.29
CA MET A 171 -8.98 0.08 18.18
C MET A 171 -9.84 1.28 18.55
N ARG A 172 -10.99 1.10 19.20
CA ARG A 172 -11.81 2.21 19.72
C ARG A 172 -11.07 3.06 20.76
N ARG A 173 -10.30 2.44 21.66
CA ARG A 173 -9.48 3.17 22.65
C ARG A 173 -8.40 4.02 21.98
N LEU A 174 -7.86 3.57 20.86
CA LEU A 174 -6.87 4.34 20.11
C LEU A 174 -7.49 5.40 19.25
N SER A 175 -8.62 5.11 18.59
CA SER A 175 -9.47 6.12 17.95
C SER A 175 -9.88 7.25 18.90
N SER A 176 -9.90 7.00 20.21
CA SER A 176 -10.22 7.98 21.25
C SER A 176 -8.98 8.48 22.02
N GLY A 177 -7.78 8.02 21.68
CA GLY A 177 -6.54 8.39 22.31
C GLY A 177 -5.87 9.58 21.63
N GLU A 178 -5.02 10.30 22.38
CA GLU A 178 -4.28 11.49 21.93
C GLU A 178 -3.34 11.24 20.73
N THR A 179 -3.02 9.97 20.43
CA THR A 179 -2.14 9.58 19.32
C THR A 179 -2.89 9.25 18.03
N SER A 180 -4.23 9.23 18.03
CA SER A 180 -4.98 9.08 16.78
C SER A 180 -5.00 10.37 15.98
N THR A 181 -4.98 10.23 14.66
CA THR A 181 -5.12 11.35 13.74
C THR A 181 -6.21 11.05 12.72
N THR A 182 -6.73 12.10 12.11
CA THR A 182 -7.68 12.01 11.01
C THR A 182 -6.99 12.35 9.70
N ILE A 183 -7.70 12.20 8.57
CA ILE A 183 -7.19 12.68 7.28
C ILE A 183 -7.11 14.20 7.32
N GLU A 184 -8.10 14.86 7.89
CA GLU A 184 -8.22 16.31 8.04
C GLU A 184 -7.04 16.91 8.83
N ASP A 185 -6.51 16.16 9.81
CA ASP A 185 -5.47 16.63 10.73
C ASP A 185 -4.06 16.14 10.37
N LEU A 186 -3.83 15.50 9.22
CA LEU A 186 -2.51 14.92 8.88
C LEU A 186 -1.35 15.92 8.93
N PHE A 187 -1.58 17.19 8.62
CA PHE A 187 -0.56 18.24 8.65
C PHE A 187 -0.47 18.99 9.99
N THR A 188 -1.25 18.60 10.99
CA THR A 188 -1.29 19.27 12.30
C THR A 188 -1.18 18.24 13.42
N GLN A 189 -0.13 18.33 14.24
CA GLN A 189 0.09 17.45 15.38
C GLN A 189 0.31 18.29 16.64
N ASN A 190 -0.56 18.17 17.65
CA ASN A 190 -0.43 18.91 18.91
C ASN A 190 -0.28 20.44 18.74
N GLY A 191 -0.85 21.01 17.67
CA GLY A 191 -0.71 22.43 17.33
C GLY A 191 0.53 22.79 16.51
N GLU A 192 1.44 21.84 16.25
CA GLU A 192 2.58 22.01 15.34
C GLU A 192 2.17 21.65 13.90
N GLU A 193 2.63 22.46 12.94
CA GLU A 193 2.41 22.21 11.52
C GLU A 193 3.55 21.37 10.91
N HIS A 194 3.18 20.33 10.18
CA HIS A 194 4.09 19.52 9.40
C HIS A 194 3.85 19.75 7.91
N ARG A 195 4.92 19.76 7.11
CA ARG A 195 4.83 19.81 5.63
C ARG A 195 5.03 18.46 4.96
N ILE A 196 5.51 17.47 5.69
CA ILE A 196 5.81 16.13 5.19
C ILE A 196 5.14 15.10 6.09
N VAL A 197 4.28 14.28 5.50
CA VAL A 197 3.58 13.20 6.18
C VAL A 197 3.91 11.89 5.47
N VAL A 198 4.30 10.89 6.24
CA VAL A 198 4.59 9.55 5.75
C VAL A 198 3.53 8.61 6.27
N LEU A 199 2.66 8.14 5.37
CA LEU A 199 1.64 7.14 5.65
C LEU A 199 2.24 5.75 5.41
N GLU A 200 2.46 4.99 6.47
CA GLU A 200 2.98 3.63 6.36
C GLU A 200 1.96 2.55 6.69
N GLY A 201 2.24 1.35 6.20
CA GLY A 201 1.53 0.15 6.63
C GLY A 201 1.74 -1.02 5.70
N PRO A 202 1.31 -2.23 6.09
CA PRO A 202 1.49 -3.44 5.28
C PRO A 202 0.73 -3.38 3.94
N ALA A 203 0.98 -4.37 3.08
CA ALA A 203 0.22 -4.52 1.84
C ALA A 203 -1.27 -4.73 2.15
N GLY A 204 -2.15 -4.17 1.31
CA GLY A 204 -3.60 -4.33 1.45
C GLY A 204 -4.27 -3.55 2.61
N ILE A 205 -3.50 -2.79 3.40
CA ILE A 205 -4.05 -2.07 4.57
C ILE A 205 -4.87 -0.82 4.22
N GLY A 206 -4.80 -0.35 2.97
CA GLY A 206 -5.61 0.79 2.50
C GLY A 206 -4.85 2.07 2.15
N LYS A 207 -3.50 2.08 2.11
CA LYS A 207 -2.67 3.25 1.75
C LYS A 207 -3.14 3.99 0.49
N THR A 208 -3.19 3.31 -0.66
CA THR A 208 -3.71 3.86 -1.92
C THR A 208 -5.17 4.30 -1.82
N MET A 209 -5.99 3.62 -1.01
CA MET A 209 -7.39 4.01 -0.81
C MET A 209 -7.49 5.34 -0.06
N THR A 210 -6.60 5.58 0.92
CA THR A 210 -6.49 6.86 1.61
C THR A 210 -6.10 7.98 0.65
N ILE A 211 -5.11 7.77 -0.23
CA ILE A 211 -4.72 8.75 -1.26
C ILE A 211 -5.89 9.07 -2.20
N ASN A 212 -6.59 8.04 -2.68
CA ASN A 212 -7.75 8.23 -3.55
C ASN A 212 -8.88 8.99 -2.85
N LYS A 213 -9.09 8.74 -1.55
CA LYS A 213 -10.07 9.45 -0.74
C LYS A 213 -9.69 10.93 -0.54
N ILE A 214 -8.42 11.22 -0.24
CA ILE A 214 -7.90 12.59 -0.15
C ILE A 214 -8.14 13.34 -1.46
N MET A 215 -7.77 12.74 -2.60
CA MET A 215 -7.99 13.33 -3.92
C MET A 215 -9.46 13.60 -4.20
N LEU A 216 -10.35 12.64 -3.89
CA LEU A 216 -11.78 12.77 -4.13
C LEU A 216 -12.42 13.85 -3.26
N ASP A 217 -12.11 13.89 -1.97
CA ASP A 217 -12.70 14.85 -1.05
C ASP A 217 -12.20 16.27 -1.33
N TRP A 218 -10.91 16.43 -1.62
CA TRP A 218 -10.37 17.71 -2.07
C TRP A 218 -11.03 18.16 -3.38
N ALA A 219 -11.11 17.29 -4.39
CA ALA A 219 -11.76 17.62 -5.65
C ALA A 219 -13.27 17.90 -5.52
N SER A 220 -13.89 17.42 -4.44
CA SER A 220 -15.29 17.66 -4.09
C SER A 220 -15.50 18.89 -3.19
N GLY A 221 -14.43 19.61 -2.84
CA GLY A 221 -14.50 20.81 -1.98
C GLY A 221 -14.63 20.51 -0.49
N LYS A 222 -14.40 19.27 -0.06
CA LYS A 222 -14.64 18.80 1.33
C LYS A 222 -13.38 18.80 2.20
N LEU A 223 -12.20 18.72 1.58
CA LEU A 223 -10.93 18.56 2.28
C LEU A 223 -9.89 19.59 1.80
N TYR A 224 -9.18 20.21 2.74
CA TYR A 224 -8.03 21.12 2.53
C TYR A 224 -8.24 22.30 1.55
N GLN A 225 -9.46 22.80 1.40
CA GLN A 225 -9.73 23.91 0.46
C GLN A 225 -9.08 25.24 0.88
N ASP A 226 -8.90 25.42 2.18
CA ASP A 226 -8.23 26.56 2.83
C ASP A 226 -6.70 26.48 2.72
N LYS A 227 -6.15 25.26 2.70
CA LYS A 227 -4.70 25.01 2.67
C LYS A 227 -4.15 24.96 1.25
N PHE A 228 -4.77 24.19 0.34
CA PHE A 228 -4.19 23.86 -0.97
C PHE A 228 -5.10 24.20 -2.15
N ASN A 229 -4.51 24.85 -3.15
CA ASN A 229 -5.13 25.15 -4.43
C ASN A 229 -5.00 24.00 -5.43
N TYR A 230 -3.95 23.17 -5.31
CA TYR A 230 -3.67 22.05 -6.20
C TYR A 230 -3.13 20.84 -5.43
N LEU A 231 -3.65 19.66 -5.74
CA LEU A 231 -3.10 18.38 -5.33
C LEU A 231 -2.63 17.61 -6.55
N PHE A 232 -1.40 17.08 -6.55
CA PHE A 232 -0.87 16.25 -7.63
C PHE A 232 -0.54 14.85 -7.10
N CYS A 233 -1.27 13.84 -7.58
CA CYS A 233 -1.05 12.43 -7.22
C CYS A 233 -0.10 11.77 -8.21
N ILE A 234 1.09 11.43 -7.72
CA ILE A 234 2.21 10.87 -8.46
C ILE A 234 2.40 9.42 -8.03
N THR A 235 2.22 8.49 -8.96
CA THR A 235 2.52 7.07 -8.77
C THR A 235 3.71 6.67 -9.66
N SER A 236 4.19 5.44 -9.46
CA SER A 236 5.22 4.85 -10.33
C SER A 236 4.79 4.84 -11.80
N HIS A 237 3.49 4.71 -12.07
CA HIS A 237 2.96 4.74 -13.43
C HIS A 237 3.14 6.12 -14.10
N GLU A 238 2.81 7.23 -13.43
CA GLU A 238 3.00 8.57 -14.01
C GLU A 238 4.48 8.89 -14.24
N VAL A 239 5.35 8.60 -13.27
CA VAL A 239 6.80 8.87 -13.41
C VAL A 239 7.43 8.00 -14.51
N ASN A 240 6.93 6.78 -14.69
CA ASN A 240 7.42 5.93 -15.77
C ASN A 240 7.12 6.46 -17.17
N ARG A 241 6.11 7.34 -17.34
CA ARG A 241 5.82 7.99 -18.63
C ARG A 241 6.81 9.07 -19.05
N ILE A 242 7.76 9.44 -18.19
CA ILE A 242 8.81 10.39 -18.54
C ILE A 242 9.80 9.68 -19.48
N THR A 243 9.83 10.11 -20.74
CA THR A 243 10.63 9.51 -21.82
C THR A 243 11.80 10.38 -22.28
N CYS A 244 11.77 11.66 -21.93
CA CYS A 244 12.80 12.64 -22.22
C CYS A 244 13.03 13.52 -21.00
N GLU A 245 14.14 14.26 -20.99
CA GLU A 245 14.39 15.29 -19.99
C GLU A 245 13.29 16.35 -20.09
N MET A 246 12.65 16.64 -18.96
CA MET A 246 11.60 17.65 -18.85
C MET A 246 11.68 18.32 -17.48
N THR A 247 11.16 19.53 -17.39
CA THR A 247 10.99 20.26 -16.13
C THR A 247 9.78 19.71 -15.36
N LEU A 248 9.72 19.97 -14.04
CA LEU A 248 8.58 19.60 -13.21
C LEU A 248 7.29 20.31 -13.68
N ALA A 249 7.41 21.52 -14.20
CA ALA A 249 6.30 22.28 -14.76
C ALA A 249 5.74 21.61 -16.02
N GLU A 250 6.61 21.15 -16.92
CA GLU A 250 6.22 20.38 -18.10
C GLU A 250 5.59 19.03 -17.71
N PHE A 251 6.20 18.30 -16.78
CA PHE A 251 5.62 17.05 -16.27
C PHE A 251 4.20 17.24 -15.73
N ILE A 252 3.98 18.27 -14.91
CA ILE A 252 2.66 18.55 -14.34
C ILE A 252 1.67 19.02 -15.40
N ALA A 253 2.10 19.85 -16.36
CA ALA A 253 1.28 20.26 -17.50
C ALA A 253 0.82 19.04 -18.30
N ASP A 254 1.73 18.19 -18.74
CA ASP A 254 1.43 17.04 -19.59
C ASP A 254 0.62 15.95 -18.86
N THR A 255 0.90 15.74 -17.57
CA THR A 255 0.31 14.63 -16.81
C THR A 255 -1.03 15.01 -16.18
N PHE A 256 -1.15 16.22 -15.63
CA PHE A 256 -2.29 16.61 -14.79
C PHE A 256 -3.10 17.78 -15.37
N LEU A 257 -2.44 18.73 -16.01
CA LEU A 257 -3.04 19.99 -16.47
C LEU A 257 -2.90 20.18 -17.98
N GLN A 258 -3.30 19.19 -18.78
CA GLN A 258 -3.06 19.11 -20.24
C GLN A 258 -3.50 20.33 -21.06
N GLU A 259 -4.39 21.16 -20.51
CA GLU A 259 -4.90 22.38 -21.16
C GLU A 259 -4.17 23.66 -20.70
N CYS A 260 -3.19 23.54 -19.80
CA CYS A 260 -2.45 24.64 -19.20
C CYS A 260 -0.96 24.51 -19.58
N THR A 261 -0.39 25.61 -20.11
CA THR A 261 1.00 25.64 -20.57
C THR A 261 1.98 25.54 -19.40
N SER A 262 3.20 25.06 -19.65
CA SER A 262 4.24 24.97 -18.62
C SER A 262 4.50 26.30 -17.90
N ASP A 263 4.47 27.44 -18.60
CA ASP A 263 4.60 28.78 -18.00
C ASP A 263 3.53 29.07 -16.92
N LYS A 264 2.30 28.60 -17.13
CA LYS A 264 1.20 28.74 -16.16
C LYS A 264 1.43 27.85 -14.95
N VAL A 265 1.95 26.64 -15.18
CA VAL A 265 2.32 25.71 -14.11
C VAL A 265 3.48 26.25 -13.29
N GLU A 266 4.46 26.91 -13.91
CA GLU A 266 5.54 27.59 -13.16
C GLU A 266 4.99 28.65 -12.19
N VAL A 267 3.93 29.38 -12.55
CA VAL A 267 3.28 30.31 -11.62
C VAL A 267 2.59 29.60 -10.45
N ILE A 268 2.01 28.42 -10.69
CA ILE A 268 1.49 27.56 -9.61
C ILE A 268 2.61 27.10 -8.69
N LEU A 269 3.73 26.62 -9.25
CA LEU A 269 4.88 26.13 -8.50
C LEU A 269 5.62 27.24 -7.74
N ASN A 270 5.58 28.49 -8.22
CA ASN A 270 6.08 29.63 -7.47
C ASN A 270 5.27 29.92 -6.19
N HIS A 271 4.02 29.47 -6.13
CA HIS A 271 3.17 29.49 -4.92
C HIS A 271 3.09 28.08 -4.32
N SER A 272 4.25 27.43 -4.18
CA SER A 272 4.34 26.03 -3.77
C SER A 272 3.69 25.73 -2.41
N GLU A 273 3.54 26.72 -1.52
CA GLU A 273 2.83 26.59 -0.24
C GLU A 273 1.35 26.23 -0.39
N LYS A 274 0.76 26.50 -1.57
CA LYS A 274 -0.62 26.12 -1.93
C LYS A 274 -0.68 24.82 -2.73
N VAL A 275 0.41 24.06 -2.81
CA VAL A 275 0.50 22.80 -3.57
C VAL A 275 0.81 21.64 -2.63
N LEU A 276 0.05 20.55 -2.80
CA LEU A 276 0.28 19.28 -2.13
C LEU A 276 0.64 18.19 -3.15
N PHE A 277 1.82 17.60 -3.00
CA PHE A 277 2.20 16.39 -3.73
C PHE A 277 1.82 15.14 -2.94
N LEU A 278 1.18 14.18 -3.60
CA LEU A 278 0.86 12.86 -3.05
C LEU A 278 1.69 11.83 -3.81
N VAL A 279 2.66 11.20 -3.15
CA VAL A 279 3.46 10.11 -3.73
C VAL A 279 2.89 8.78 -3.23
N ASP A 280 2.16 8.06 -4.09
CA ASP A 280 1.57 6.77 -3.73
C ASP A 280 2.47 5.61 -4.14
N GLY A 281 2.80 4.75 -3.18
CA GLY A 281 3.57 3.53 -3.38
C GLY A 281 5.05 3.80 -3.57
N LEU A 282 5.71 4.53 -2.66
CA LEU A 282 7.15 4.79 -2.77
C LEU A 282 7.98 3.48 -2.89
N ASP A 283 7.52 2.41 -2.26
CA ASP A 283 8.14 1.07 -2.35
C ASP A 283 8.06 0.42 -3.75
N GLU A 284 7.29 0.99 -4.67
CA GLU A 284 7.11 0.49 -6.05
C GLU A 284 8.00 1.21 -7.08
N PHE A 285 8.67 2.29 -6.69
CA PHE A 285 9.63 2.97 -7.56
C PHE A 285 10.97 2.21 -7.55
N ASP A 286 11.63 2.14 -8.71
CA ASP A 286 12.94 1.47 -8.84
C ASP A 286 13.93 2.05 -7.83
N GLN A 287 14.68 1.18 -7.16
CA GLN A 287 15.64 1.57 -6.14
C GLN A 287 16.76 2.45 -6.71
N ALA A 288 16.99 2.37 -8.03
CA ALA A 288 17.87 3.28 -8.77
C ALA A 288 17.45 4.76 -8.68
N PHE A 289 16.13 5.05 -8.59
CA PHE A 289 15.59 6.42 -8.42
C PHE A 289 15.96 7.05 -7.07
N MET A 290 16.27 6.23 -6.06
CA MET A 290 16.62 6.69 -4.72
C MET A 290 18.14 6.88 -4.53
N THR A 291 18.98 6.44 -5.47
CA THR A 291 20.45 6.46 -5.32
C THR A 291 21.16 7.71 -5.83
N LEU A 292 20.44 8.72 -6.33
CA LEU A 292 21.08 9.95 -6.81
C LEU A 292 21.44 10.93 -5.69
N GLN A 293 22.61 11.56 -5.84
CA GLN A 293 23.08 12.62 -4.96
C GLN A 293 22.13 13.83 -4.96
N ARG A 294 22.06 14.55 -3.85
CA ARG A 294 21.32 15.82 -3.70
C ARG A 294 21.83 16.82 -4.76
N GLY A 295 21.11 16.96 -5.86
CA GLY A 295 21.43 17.89 -6.95
C GLY A 295 20.35 18.94 -7.09
N SER A 296 20.75 20.19 -7.38
CA SER A 296 19.88 21.36 -7.50
C SER A 296 19.49 21.68 -8.95
N SER A 297 19.42 20.68 -9.84
CA SER A 297 19.10 20.93 -11.25
C SER A 297 17.60 21.20 -11.44
N GLN A 298 17.28 22.16 -12.32
CA GLN A 298 15.90 22.46 -12.76
C GLN A 298 15.43 21.51 -13.87
N GLU A 299 16.36 20.75 -14.48
CA GLU A 299 16.07 19.71 -15.48
C GLU A 299 15.97 18.37 -14.74
N PHE A 300 14.81 17.72 -14.84
CA PHE A 300 14.56 16.44 -14.19
C PHE A 300 14.76 15.33 -15.22
N THR A 301 15.73 14.44 -14.94
CA THR A 301 15.71 13.12 -15.56
C THR A 301 14.71 12.26 -14.78
N LYS A 302 14.31 11.14 -15.37
CA LYS A 302 13.51 10.14 -14.67
C LYS A 302 14.15 9.84 -13.31
N GLU A 303 15.48 9.66 -13.26
CA GLU A 303 16.24 9.31 -12.05
C GLU A 303 16.19 10.38 -10.96
N SER A 304 16.21 11.68 -11.30
CA SER A 304 16.30 12.77 -10.32
C SER A 304 14.95 13.26 -9.80
N PHE A 305 13.86 12.95 -10.50
CA PHE A 305 12.51 13.47 -10.20
C PHE A 305 12.04 13.18 -8.77
N LEU A 306 12.10 11.92 -8.33
CA LEU A 306 11.68 11.54 -6.97
C LEU A 306 12.58 12.15 -5.91
N ASN A 307 13.90 12.17 -6.13
CA ASN A 307 14.84 12.76 -5.20
C ASN A 307 14.50 14.25 -4.98
N CYS A 308 14.18 14.99 -6.04
CA CYS A 308 13.78 16.39 -5.93
C CYS A 308 12.44 16.58 -5.21
N LEU A 309 11.45 15.70 -5.41
CA LEU A 309 10.19 15.78 -4.65
C LEU A 309 10.37 15.46 -3.16
N LEU A 310 11.22 14.48 -2.84
CA LEU A 310 11.46 14.04 -1.46
C LEU A 310 12.36 15.02 -0.70
N THR A 311 13.46 15.48 -1.31
CA THR A 311 14.42 16.41 -0.68
C THR A 311 14.03 17.88 -0.83
N LYS A 312 13.01 18.17 -1.65
CA LYS A 312 12.40 19.51 -1.84
C LYS A 312 13.37 20.67 -2.10
N PRO A 313 14.45 20.54 -2.91
CA PRO A 313 15.40 21.65 -3.11
C PRO A 313 14.79 22.84 -3.85
N LEU A 314 13.73 22.61 -4.66
CA LEU A 314 13.05 23.62 -5.47
C LEU A 314 11.60 23.89 -5.00
N LEU A 315 11.13 23.18 -3.96
CA LEU A 315 9.73 23.18 -3.51
C LEU A 315 9.65 23.15 -1.97
N SER A 316 10.53 23.89 -1.29
CA SER A 316 10.68 23.86 0.18
C SER A 316 9.38 24.18 0.94
N GLU A 317 8.53 25.01 0.34
CA GLU A 317 7.25 25.43 0.94
C GLU A 317 6.09 24.49 0.60
N SER A 318 6.25 23.57 -0.36
CA SER A 318 5.20 22.60 -0.70
C SER A 318 4.92 21.60 0.41
N SER A 319 3.70 21.05 0.42
CA SER A 319 3.35 19.91 1.27
C SER A 319 3.50 18.59 0.53
N LEU A 320 3.82 17.52 1.26
CA LEU A 320 4.06 16.19 0.71
C LEU A 320 3.43 15.11 1.59
N ILE A 321 2.64 14.23 0.99
CA ILE A 321 2.24 12.95 1.60
C ILE A 321 2.91 11.83 0.81
N VAL A 322 3.61 10.93 1.51
CA VAL A 322 4.23 9.75 0.93
C VAL A 322 3.60 8.50 1.51
N THR A 323 3.16 7.56 0.68
CA THR A 323 2.77 6.23 1.14
C THR A 323 3.89 5.21 0.94
N THR A 324 4.13 4.36 1.94
CA THR A 324 5.18 3.33 1.83
C THR A 324 4.95 2.14 2.74
N ARG A 325 5.77 1.09 2.60
CA ARG A 325 5.81 -0.06 3.51
C ARG A 325 6.85 0.15 4.62
N PRO A 326 6.68 -0.48 5.79
CA PRO A 326 7.56 -0.27 6.93
C PRO A 326 9.06 -0.48 6.67
N PHE A 327 9.42 -1.44 5.79
CA PHE A 327 10.84 -1.71 5.47
C PHE A 327 11.53 -0.56 4.72
N MET A 328 10.78 0.36 4.12
CA MET A 328 11.34 1.52 3.41
C MET A 328 11.60 2.71 4.34
N LEU A 329 11.06 2.71 5.56
CA LEU A 329 11.19 3.86 6.48
C LEU A 329 12.64 4.18 6.82
N GLU A 330 13.48 3.15 7.02
CA GLU A 330 14.90 3.33 7.36
C GLU A 330 15.67 4.00 6.21
N LYS A 331 15.30 3.71 4.96
CA LYS A 331 15.88 4.37 3.79
C LYS A 331 15.38 5.80 3.64
N LEU A 332 14.10 6.03 3.96
CA LEU A 332 13.42 7.31 3.79
C LEU A 332 13.91 8.39 4.75
N SER A 333 14.28 8.02 5.98
CA SER A 333 14.66 8.97 7.04
C SER A 333 15.86 9.86 6.68
N GLY A 334 16.73 9.44 5.75
CA GLY A 334 17.87 10.24 5.27
C GLY A 334 17.52 11.31 4.22
N TYR A 335 16.31 11.28 3.66
CA TYR A 335 15.89 12.15 2.55
C TYR A 335 14.88 13.22 2.96
N LEU A 336 14.04 12.94 3.95
CA LEU A 336 12.95 13.82 4.34
C LEU A 336 13.36 14.74 5.50
N GLU A 337 13.06 16.01 5.36
CA GLU A 337 13.24 17.00 6.42
C GLU A 337 12.02 17.01 7.36
N VAL A 338 12.24 16.62 8.62
CA VAL A 338 11.25 16.63 9.72
C VAL A 338 9.88 15.99 9.34
N PRO A 339 9.85 14.71 8.91
CA PRO A 339 8.61 14.03 8.56
C PRO A 339 7.75 13.66 9.78
N ARG A 340 6.42 13.80 9.68
CA ARG A 340 5.46 13.15 10.57
C ARG A 340 5.17 11.74 10.07
N TYR A 341 5.34 10.74 10.92
CA TYR A 341 5.05 9.34 10.57
C TYR A 341 3.70 8.92 11.13
N VAL A 342 2.83 8.41 10.25
CA VAL A 342 1.48 7.93 10.59
C VAL A 342 1.33 6.50 10.11
N GLU A 343 0.99 5.59 11.02
CA GLU A 343 0.76 4.16 10.74
C GLU A 343 -0.73 3.95 10.47
N ILE A 344 -1.05 3.34 9.32
CA ILE A 344 -2.41 2.89 8.99
C ILE A 344 -2.62 1.52 9.63
N MET A 345 -3.53 1.44 10.59
CA MET A 345 -3.75 0.25 11.41
C MET A 345 -4.81 -0.71 10.84
N GLY A 346 -5.66 -0.23 9.91
CA GLY A 346 -6.74 -1.00 9.31
C GLY A 346 -8.09 -0.28 9.37
N LEU A 347 -9.18 -1.02 9.17
CA LEU A 347 -10.55 -0.48 9.27
C LEU A 347 -10.83 -0.01 10.70
N GLU A 348 -11.30 1.23 10.88
CA GLU A 348 -11.74 1.73 12.19
C GLU A 348 -13.03 1.03 12.63
N ASP A 349 -14.03 0.98 11.75
CA ASP A 349 -15.26 0.21 11.93
C ASP A 349 -15.40 -0.85 10.84
N ARG A 350 -15.25 -2.12 11.25
CA ARG A 350 -15.46 -3.25 10.34
C ARG A 350 -16.91 -3.38 9.94
N GLU A 351 -17.85 -3.14 10.86
CA GLU A 351 -19.29 -3.32 10.61
C GLU A 351 -19.78 -2.32 9.56
N GLU A 352 -19.29 -1.08 9.63
CA GLU A 352 -19.52 -0.07 8.60
C GLU A 352 -19.03 -0.55 7.23
N TYR A 353 -17.87 -1.20 7.16
CA TYR A 353 -17.38 -1.74 5.89
C TYR A 353 -18.35 -2.76 5.27
N PHE A 354 -18.93 -3.66 6.07
CA PHE A 354 -19.94 -4.61 5.59
C PHE A 354 -21.19 -3.88 5.09
N ARG A 355 -21.72 -2.91 5.85
CA ARG A 355 -22.86 -2.10 5.41
C ARG A 355 -22.57 -1.34 4.10
N ASN A 356 -21.38 -0.77 3.98
CA ASN A 356 -20.94 -0.06 2.77
C ASN A 356 -20.62 -1.03 1.61
N PHE A 357 -20.44 -2.34 1.87
CA PHE A 357 -20.16 -3.38 0.85
C PHE A 357 -21.41 -3.87 0.16
N PHE A 358 -22.39 -4.24 0.96
CA PHE A 358 -23.58 -4.91 0.47
C PHE A 358 -24.63 -3.87 0.15
N ASP A 359 -25.23 -3.99 -1.03
CA ASP A 359 -26.31 -3.09 -1.44
C ASP A 359 -27.61 -3.35 -0.63
N ASN A 360 -27.72 -4.53 -0.01
CA ASN A 360 -28.82 -4.93 0.87
C ASN A 360 -28.33 -5.04 2.33
N GLU A 361 -28.95 -4.26 3.22
CA GLU A 361 -28.62 -4.21 4.65
C GLU A 361 -28.87 -5.55 5.38
N GLU A 362 -29.93 -6.29 5.03
CA GLU A 362 -30.23 -7.60 5.61
C GLU A 362 -29.11 -8.60 5.28
N GLN A 363 -28.67 -8.61 4.01
CA GLN A 363 -27.54 -9.41 3.57
C GLN A 363 -26.24 -9.00 4.30
N ALA A 364 -26.03 -7.70 4.51
CA ALA A 364 -24.88 -7.20 5.25
C ALA A 364 -24.87 -7.73 6.69
N GLN A 365 -26.02 -7.70 7.36
CA GLN A 365 -26.20 -8.15 8.74
C GLN A 365 -26.02 -9.67 8.88
N ASP A 366 -26.59 -10.46 7.97
CA ASP A 366 -26.44 -11.91 7.95
C ASP A 366 -24.97 -12.32 7.81
N VAL A 367 -24.28 -11.75 6.81
CA VAL A 367 -22.86 -12.03 6.58
C VAL A 367 -22.02 -11.57 7.78
N LEU A 368 -22.29 -10.38 8.31
CA LEU A 368 -21.58 -9.87 9.47
C LEU A 368 -21.77 -10.76 10.70
N GLY A 369 -22.98 -11.28 10.95
CA GLY A 369 -23.28 -12.22 12.03
C GLY A 369 -22.44 -13.49 11.92
N LEU A 370 -22.40 -14.10 10.74
CA LEU A 370 -21.61 -15.29 10.44
C LEU A 370 -20.10 -15.05 10.62
N ILE A 371 -19.60 -13.89 10.19
CA ILE A 371 -18.19 -13.54 10.38
C ILE A 371 -17.89 -13.27 11.86
N LYS A 372 -18.77 -12.60 12.61
CA LYS A 372 -18.58 -12.34 14.05
C LYS A 372 -18.52 -13.63 14.87
N GLU A 373 -19.32 -14.65 14.52
CA GLU A 373 -19.22 -15.99 15.12
C GLU A 373 -17.86 -16.65 14.85
N ASN A 374 -17.23 -16.33 13.72
CA ASN A 374 -15.87 -16.76 13.40
C ASN A 374 -14.85 -15.65 13.67
N GLU A 375 -14.45 -15.52 14.92
CA GLU A 375 -13.47 -14.52 15.33
C GLU A 375 -12.16 -14.53 14.55
N THR A 376 -11.71 -15.66 13.99
CA THR A 376 -10.52 -15.71 13.14
C THR A 376 -10.75 -14.92 11.85
N LEU A 377 -11.87 -15.15 11.16
CA LEU A 377 -12.23 -14.40 9.98
C LEU A 377 -12.53 -12.93 10.31
N PHE A 378 -13.25 -12.68 11.40
CA PHE A 378 -13.52 -11.31 11.85
C PHE A 378 -12.25 -10.52 12.13
N THR A 379 -11.23 -11.17 12.69
CA THR A 379 -9.92 -10.55 12.95
C THR A 379 -9.19 -10.23 11.65
N LEU A 380 -9.22 -11.15 10.67
CA LEU A 380 -8.65 -10.90 9.35
C LEU A 380 -9.31 -9.72 8.63
N CYS A 381 -10.60 -9.47 8.89
CA CYS A 381 -11.32 -8.30 8.37
C CYS A 381 -10.79 -6.95 8.89
N ALA A 382 -9.83 -6.90 9.84
CA ALA A 382 -9.13 -5.65 10.17
C ALA A 382 -8.42 -5.05 8.95
N VAL A 383 -7.85 -5.91 8.10
CA VAL A 383 -7.19 -5.50 6.87
C VAL A 383 -8.25 -5.33 5.78
N PRO A 384 -8.46 -4.11 5.24
CA PRO A 384 -9.50 -3.85 4.25
C PRO A 384 -9.45 -4.82 3.08
N MET A 385 -8.25 -5.21 2.65
CA MET A 385 -8.11 -6.13 1.53
C MET A 385 -8.67 -7.53 1.82
N THR A 386 -8.43 -8.03 3.02
CA THR A 386 -8.98 -9.34 3.41
C THR A 386 -10.48 -9.26 3.64
N CYS A 387 -10.96 -8.15 4.24
CA CYS A 387 -12.37 -7.88 4.41
C CYS A 387 -13.11 -7.86 3.06
N TRP A 388 -12.53 -7.23 2.04
CA TRP A 388 -13.06 -7.24 0.67
C TRP A 388 -13.16 -8.65 0.10
N ILE A 389 -12.10 -9.48 0.20
CA ILE A 389 -12.12 -10.88 -0.29
C ILE A 389 -13.27 -11.65 0.36
N ILE A 390 -13.40 -11.55 1.68
CA ILE A 390 -14.46 -12.19 2.46
C ILE A 390 -15.84 -11.72 1.98
N CYS A 391 -16.06 -10.42 1.89
CA CYS A 391 -17.35 -9.87 1.46
C CYS A 391 -17.69 -10.26 0.02
N THR A 392 -16.72 -10.23 -0.91
CA THR A 392 -16.90 -10.69 -2.29
C THR A 392 -17.31 -12.16 -2.34
N VAL A 393 -16.61 -13.02 -1.57
CA VAL A 393 -16.98 -14.44 -1.44
C VAL A 393 -18.43 -14.57 -0.98
N PHE A 394 -18.81 -13.92 0.11
CA PHE A 394 -20.15 -14.04 0.66
C PHE A 394 -21.24 -13.43 -0.22
N LYS A 395 -20.97 -12.32 -0.92
CA LYS A 395 -21.89 -11.73 -1.91
C LYS A 395 -22.24 -12.70 -3.04
N HIS A 396 -21.32 -13.60 -3.39
CA HIS A 396 -21.58 -14.67 -4.35
C HIS A 396 -22.25 -15.89 -3.73
N GLN A 397 -21.90 -16.28 -2.50
CA GLN A 397 -22.44 -17.49 -1.85
C GLN A 397 -23.91 -17.33 -1.41
N THR A 398 -24.30 -16.17 -0.87
CA THR A 398 -25.69 -15.96 -0.41
C THR A 398 -26.69 -16.02 -1.56
N LYS A 399 -26.29 -15.61 -2.77
CA LYS A 399 -27.09 -15.78 -4.00
C LYS A 399 -27.33 -17.25 -4.36
N GLU A 400 -26.50 -18.17 -3.84
CA GLU A 400 -26.53 -19.59 -4.16
C GLU A 400 -27.09 -20.46 -3.02
N GLY A 401 -27.47 -19.87 -1.87
CA GLY A 401 -28.04 -20.61 -0.73
C GLY A 401 -27.06 -21.57 -0.04
N LEU A 402 -25.75 -21.31 -0.11
CA LEU A 402 -24.71 -22.17 0.46
C LEU A 402 -24.55 -21.97 1.98
N ASP A 403 -24.36 -23.08 2.70
CA ASP A 403 -24.16 -23.11 4.15
C ASP A 403 -22.78 -22.55 4.54
N VAL A 404 -22.76 -21.25 4.85
CA VAL A 404 -21.59 -20.45 5.22
C VAL A 404 -20.82 -21.01 6.41
N GLN A 405 -21.51 -21.67 7.36
CA GLN A 405 -20.91 -22.24 8.57
C GLN A 405 -19.86 -23.34 8.26
N LYS A 406 -19.85 -23.86 7.02
CA LYS A 406 -18.87 -24.87 6.57
C LYS A 406 -17.49 -24.30 6.23
N TYR A 407 -17.33 -22.97 6.10
CA TYR A 407 -16.11 -22.33 5.59
C TYR A 407 -15.48 -21.42 6.66
N ASN A 408 -14.85 -22.04 7.65
CA ASN A 408 -14.38 -21.37 8.85
C ASN A 408 -12.85 -21.15 8.93
N THR A 409 -12.10 -21.51 7.88
CA THR A 409 -10.64 -21.33 7.82
C THR A 409 -10.24 -20.33 6.73
N THR A 410 -9.05 -19.74 6.88
CA THR A 410 -8.49 -18.84 5.86
C THR A 410 -8.41 -19.54 4.52
N THR A 411 -7.89 -20.77 4.47
CA THR A 411 -7.80 -21.54 3.23
C THR A 411 -9.17 -21.76 2.58
N SER A 412 -10.21 -22.04 3.38
CA SER A 412 -11.55 -22.27 2.86
C SER A 412 -12.16 -21.03 2.19
N ILE A 413 -11.86 -19.83 2.69
CA ILE A 413 -12.27 -18.56 2.07
C ILE A 413 -11.56 -18.36 0.73
N TYR A 414 -10.27 -18.66 0.63
CA TYR A 414 -9.52 -18.53 -0.63
C TYR A 414 -9.94 -19.58 -1.67
N THR A 415 -10.30 -20.79 -1.24
CA THR A 415 -10.92 -21.79 -2.13
C THR A 415 -12.25 -21.29 -2.69
N LEU A 416 -13.11 -20.67 -1.86
CA LEU A 416 -14.35 -20.06 -2.34
C LEU A 416 -14.10 -18.86 -3.25
N TYR A 417 -13.06 -18.07 -2.95
CA TYR A 417 -12.66 -16.96 -3.81
C TYR A 417 -12.23 -17.45 -5.20
N LEU A 418 -11.42 -18.50 -5.27
CA LEU A 418 -11.07 -19.16 -6.54
C LEU A 418 -12.33 -19.64 -7.29
N LYS A 419 -13.27 -20.27 -6.59
CA LYS A 419 -14.56 -20.72 -7.16
C LYS A 419 -15.33 -19.55 -7.79
N SER A 420 -15.36 -18.40 -7.12
CA SER A 420 -15.99 -17.19 -7.66
C SER A 420 -15.26 -16.67 -8.91
N LEU A 421 -13.93 -16.60 -8.90
CA LEU A 421 -13.14 -16.14 -10.05
C LEU A 421 -13.36 -17.02 -11.30
N VAL A 422 -13.32 -18.35 -11.11
CA VAL A 422 -13.54 -19.32 -12.20
C VAL A 422 -14.96 -19.21 -12.77
N LYS A 423 -15.97 -18.95 -11.94
CA LYS A 423 -17.36 -18.77 -12.41
C LYS A 423 -17.54 -17.52 -13.27
N HIS A 424 -16.81 -16.44 -12.99
CA HIS A 424 -16.92 -15.17 -13.73
C HIS A 424 -16.25 -15.17 -15.10
N GLN A 425 -15.36 -16.13 -15.39
CA GLN A 425 -14.59 -16.19 -16.64
C GLN A 425 -15.39 -16.54 -17.92
N GLY A 426 -16.73 -16.53 -17.89
CA GLY A 426 -17.56 -16.82 -19.07
C GLY A 426 -17.52 -18.30 -19.51
N LYS A 427 -18.31 -18.68 -20.53
CA LYS A 427 -18.40 -20.07 -21.01
C LYS A 427 -17.20 -20.51 -21.86
N ASP A 428 -16.45 -19.58 -22.45
CA ASP A 428 -15.45 -19.86 -23.49
C ASP A 428 -14.12 -20.44 -22.98
N LEU A 429 -13.82 -20.31 -21.67
CA LEU A 429 -12.64 -20.90 -21.03
C LEU A 429 -12.92 -22.17 -20.23
N LYS A 430 -14.18 -22.65 -20.18
CA LYS A 430 -14.54 -23.81 -19.34
C LYS A 430 -13.74 -25.08 -19.66
N SER A 431 -13.25 -25.22 -20.89
CA SER A 431 -12.42 -26.35 -21.32
C SER A 431 -10.94 -26.26 -20.88
N ASP A 432 -10.44 -25.10 -20.42
CA ASP A 432 -9.01 -24.87 -20.13
C ASP A 432 -8.71 -24.29 -18.73
N ILE A 433 -9.72 -24.14 -17.85
CA ILE A 433 -9.55 -23.61 -16.47
C ILE A 433 -8.44 -24.35 -15.70
N SER A 434 -8.39 -25.68 -15.78
CA SER A 434 -7.37 -26.47 -15.08
C SER A 434 -5.95 -26.10 -15.52
N CYS A 435 -5.73 -25.96 -16.82
CA CYS A 435 -4.44 -25.56 -17.37
C CYS A 435 -4.09 -24.13 -16.94
N HIS A 436 -5.07 -23.23 -16.99
CA HIS A 436 -4.92 -21.84 -16.58
C HIS A 436 -4.53 -21.71 -15.10
N VAL A 437 -5.24 -22.38 -14.19
CA VAL A 437 -4.91 -22.40 -12.75
C VAL A 437 -3.54 -23.05 -12.51
N LYS A 438 -3.18 -24.11 -13.26
CA LYS A 438 -1.83 -24.71 -13.21
C LYS A 438 -0.75 -23.70 -13.60
N ARG A 439 -0.91 -22.97 -14.70
CA ARG A 439 0.05 -21.96 -15.16
C ARG A 439 0.17 -20.79 -14.16
N LEU A 440 -0.95 -20.29 -13.64
CA LEU A 440 -0.97 -19.25 -12.60
C LEU A 440 -0.29 -19.73 -11.31
N SER A 441 -0.52 -20.98 -10.90
CA SER A 441 0.14 -21.55 -9.71
C SER A 441 1.66 -21.65 -9.87
N ALA A 442 2.14 -21.93 -11.09
CA ALA A 442 3.58 -21.98 -11.39
C ALA A 442 4.22 -20.57 -11.32
N LEU A 443 3.57 -19.57 -11.93
CA LEU A 443 3.98 -18.17 -11.82
C LEU A 443 4.01 -17.71 -10.35
N ALA A 444 2.96 -18.03 -9.60
CA ALA A 444 2.84 -17.68 -8.18
C ALA A 444 3.96 -18.31 -7.33
N LYS A 445 4.25 -19.60 -7.56
CA LYS A 445 5.33 -20.31 -6.87
C LYS A 445 6.69 -19.68 -7.16
N GLU A 446 7.00 -19.34 -8.41
CA GLU A 446 8.23 -18.62 -8.78
C GLU A 446 8.30 -17.28 -8.04
N GLY A 447 7.20 -16.51 -8.07
CA GLY A 447 7.12 -15.22 -7.41
C GLY A 447 7.36 -15.30 -5.91
N VAL A 448 6.67 -16.20 -5.21
CA VAL A 448 6.83 -16.36 -3.75
C VAL A 448 8.25 -16.79 -3.39
N TRP A 449 8.84 -17.73 -4.13
CA TRP A 449 10.22 -18.18 -3.86
C TRP A 449 11.28 -17.10 -4.07
N ASN A 450 11.03 -16.20 -5.02
CA ASN A 450 11.94 -15.12 -5.38
C ASN A 450 11.55 -13.77 -4.75
N GLN A 451 10.54 -13.75 -3.88
CA GLN A 451 9.95 -12.52 -3.30
C GLN A 451 9.58 -11.47 -4.37
N LYS A 452 9.13 -11.96 -5.54
CA LYS A 452 8.71 -11.18 -6.69
C LYS A 452 7.18 -11.09 -6.71
N VAL A 453 6.68 -9.86 -6.69
CA VAL A 453 5.23 -9.54 -6.65
C VAL A 453 4.73 -8.95 -7.98
N MET A 454 5.67 -8.43 -8.78
CA MET A 454 5.44 -7.84 -10.11
C MET A 454 6.10 -8.71 -11.18
N PHE A 455 5.38 -9.06 -12.23
CA PHE A 455 5.79 -9.97 -13.31
C PHE A 455 5.72 -9.24 -14.65
N MET A 456 6.75 -9.34 -15.49
CA MET A 456 6.72 -8.79 -16.83
C MET A 456 5.98 -9.71 -17.79
N GLU A 457 5.61 -9.20 -18.96
CA GLU A 457 5.00 -10.01 -20.03
C GLU A 457 5.84 -11.26 -20.38
N VAL A 458 7.17 -11.16 -20.34
CA VAL A 458 8.07 -12.29 -20.59
C VAL A 458 7.90 -13.38 -19.52
N ASP A 459 7.63 -13.01 -18.27
CA ASP A 459 7.35 -13.97 -17.20
C ASP A 459 6.06 -14.73 -17.48
N LEU A 460 4.99 -14.03 -17.90
CA LEU A 460 3.72 -14.65 -18.24
C LEU A 460 3.86 -15.61 -19.43
N LYS A 461 4.57 -15.19 -20.48
CA LYS A 461 4.84 -16.02 -21.67
C LYS A 461 5.63 -17.29 -21.32
N ARG A 462 6.63 -17.21 -20.42
CA ARG A 462 7.38 -18.38 -19.94
C ARG A 462 6.47 -19.44 -19.28
N HIS A 463 5.39 -19.01 -18.64
CA HIS A 463 4.38 -19.89 -18.04
C HIS A 463 3.18 -20.18 -18.96
N GLY A 464 3.19 -19.71 -20.21
CA GLY A 464 2.11 -19.95 -21.18
C GLY A 464 0.81 -19.19 -20.89
N LEU A 465 0.88 -18.05 -20.19
CA LEU A 465 -0.26 -17.19 -19.86
C LEU A 465 -0.52 -16.18 -21.01
N VAL A 466 -1.79 -15.88 -21.31
CA VAL A 466 -2.22 -15.05 -22.46
C VAL A 466 -3.11 -13.90 -21.98
N LYS A 467 -2.73 -12.66 -22.37
CA LYS A 467 -3.22 -11.39 -21.82
C LYS A 467 -4.74 -11.27 -21.59
N SER A 468 -5.59 -11.78 -22.49
CA SER A 468 -7.04 -11.56 -22.43
C SER A 468 -7.77 -12.41 -21.38
N SER A 469 -7.32 -13.64 -21.10
CA SER A 469 -7.97 -14.55 -20.16
C SER A 469 -7.52 -14.36 -18.71
N ASP A 470 -6.32 -13.80 -18.50
CA ASP A 470 -5.67 -13.66 -17.19
C ASP A 470 -6.13 -12.45 -16.35
N SER A 471 -6.87 -11.51 -16.96
CA SER A 471 -7.27 -10.23 -16.36
C SER A 471 -8.12 -10.34 -15.08
N LEU A 472 -8.74 -11.50 -14.83
CA LEU A 472 -9.52 -11.76 -13.63
C LEU A 472 -8.69 -12.32 -12.45
N PHE A 473 -7.47 -12.79 -12.72
CA PHE A 473 -6.55 -13.33 -11.71
C PHE A 473 -5.37 -12.39 -11.44
N LEU A 474 -4.94 -11.64 -12.46
CA LEU A 474 -3.81 -10.72 -12.43
C LEU A 474 -4.26 -9.29 -12.75
N ASN A 475 -3.76 -8.32 -11.99
CA ASN A 475 -3.85 -6.91 -12.32
C ASN A 475 -2.81 -6.57 -13.38
N GLU A 476 -3.22 -5.84 -14.41
CA GLU A 476 -2.33 -5.26 -15.42
C GLU A 476 -1.88 -3.86 -14.98
N ASN A 477 -0.57 -3.64 -14.95
CA ASN A 477 0.09 -2.39 -14.64
C ASN A 477 0.98 -2.01 -15.82
N VAL A 478 0.53 -1.06 -16.62
CA VAL A 478 1.26 -0.57 -17.79
C VAL A 478 2.36 0.40 -17.35
N PHE A 479 3.57 0.21 -17.84
CA PHE A 479 4.70 1.08 -17.56
C PHE A 479 5.34 1.52 -18.88
N GLN A 480 6.10 2.60 -18.82
CA GLN A 480 6.86 3.12 -19.95
C GLN A 480 8.33 3.25 -19.52
N ARG A 481 9.24 2.87 -20.41
CA ARG A 481 10.68 3.13 -20.28
C ARG A 481 11.13 3.60 -21.66
N ASP A 482 11.51 4.86 -21.74
CA ASP A 482 11.83 5.55 -22.99
C ASP A 482 10.66 5.45 -23.99
N ILE A 483 10.90 4.97 -25.21
CA ILE A 483 9.89 4.86 -26.27
C ILE A 483 9.09 3.53 -26.15
N GLU A 484 9.53 2.60 -25.30
CA GLU A 484 8.93 1.27 -25.18
C GLU A 484 7.92 1.21 -24.02
N GLU A 485 6.66 0.91 -24.36
CA GLU A 485 5.63 0.52 -23.40
C GLU A 485 5.86 -0.94 -22.99
N TYR A 486 5.96 -1.18 -21.68
CA TYR A 486 6.05 -2.53 -21.14
C TYR A 486 5.01 -2.74 -20.05
N THR A 487 4.31 -3.86 -20.14
CA THR A 487 3.27 -4.22 -19.17
C THR A 487 3.83 -5.15 -18.12
N CYS A 488 3.61 -4.81 -16.86
CA CYS A 488 3.79 -5.71 -15.72
C CYS A 488 2.43 -6.18 -15.20
N TYR A 489 2.45 -7.29 -14.49
CA TYR A 489 1.30 -7.99 -13.97
C TYR A 489 1.55 -8.29 -12.49
N SER A 490 0.51 -8.27 -11.67
CA SER A 490 0.63 -8.67 -10.27
C SER A 490 -0.58 -9.47 -9.85
N PHE A 491 -0.39 -10.40 -8.92
CA PHE A 491 -1.55 -10.93 -8.21
C PHE A 491 -2.21 -9.82 -7.43
N PHE A 492 -3.52 -9.94 -7.33
CA PHE A 492 -4.36 -8.97 -6.67
C PHE A 492 -3.89 -8.58 -5.25
N HIS A 493 -3.42 -9.56 -4.49
CA HIS A 493 -2.79 -9.39 -3.20
C HIS A 493 -1.77 -10.52 -2.98
N LEU A 494 -0.74 -10.26 -2.17
CA LEU A 494 0.31 -11.25 -1.88
C LEU A 494 -0.28 -12.56 -1.33
N SER A 495 -1.29 -12.49 -0.46
CA SER A 495 -1.96 -13.69 0.05
C SER A 495 -2.66 -14.52 -1.02
N VAL A 496 -3.15 -13.90 -2.10
CA VAL A 496 -3.71 -14.61 -3.25
C VAL A 496 -2.57 -15.32 -3.99
N GLN A 497 -1.44 -14.64 -4.20
CA GLN A 497 -0.23 -15.26 -4.76
C GLN A 497 0.26 -16.44 -3.91
N GLU A 498 0.32 -16.30 -2.59
CA GLU A 498 0.72 -17.38 -1.66
C GLU A 498 -0.25 -18.57 -1.71
N PHE A 499 -1.56 -18.31 -1.85
CA PHE A 499 -2.56 -19.35 -2.06
C PHE A 499 -2.36 -20.09 -3.39
N PHE A 500 -2.15 -19.39 -4.51
CA PHE A 500 -1.84 -20.02 -5.80
C PHE A 500 -0.51 -20.77 -5.77
N ALA A 501 0.50 -20.26 -5.05
CA ALA A 501 1.76 -20.98 -4.82
C ALA A 501 1.53 -22.29 -4.04
N ALA A 502 0.56 -22.34 -3.13
CA ALA A 502 0.19 -23.58 -2.44
C ALA A 502 -0.51 -24.57 -3.39
N LEU A 503 -1.38 -24.09 -4.30
CA LEU A 503 -2.01 -24.92 -5.33
C LEU A 503 -0.99 -25.60 -6.25
N TYR A 504 0.16 -24.98 -6.49
CA TYR A 504 1.23 -25.56 -7.32
C TYR A 504 1.62 -26.96 -6.82
N TYR A 505 1.79 -27.13 -5.51
CA TYR A 505 2.17 -28.40 -4.87
C TYR A 505 1.06 -29.47 -4.88
N LEU A 506 -0.16 -29.10 -5.28
CA LEU A 506 -1.26 -30.05 -5.53
C LEU A 506 -1.36 -30.40 -7.01
N LEU A 507 -1.22 -29.40 -7.89
CA LEU A 507 -1.59 -29.51 -9.30
C LEU A 507 -0.46 -29.96 -10.23
N HIS A 508 0.79 -29.85 -9.80
CA HIS A 508 1.96 -30.23 -10.58
C HIS A 508 2.56 -31.54 -10.08
N GLU A 509 2.83 -32.45 -11.01
CA GLU A 509 3.61 -33.65 -10.78
C GLU A 509 5.10 -33.36 -11.02
N GLU A 510 5.98 -33.98 -10.24
CA GLU A 510 7.41 -33.93 -10.54
C GLU A 510 7.71 -34.92 -11.65
N THR A 511 8.45 -34.50 -12.68
CA THR A 511 9.09 -35.40 -13.65
C THR A 511 10.60 -35.27 -13.48
N ASN A 512 11.32 -36.40 -13.44
CA ASN A 512 12.78 -36.38 -13.52
C ASN A 512 13.25 -36.18 -14.97
N ASP A 513 14.57 -36.04 -15.18
CA ASP A 513 15.19 -35.90 -16.51
C ASP A 513 14.84 -37.04 -17.49
N ASN A 514 14.35 -38.18 -16.99
CA ASN A 514 13.86 -39.32 -17.77
C ASN A 514 12.32 -39.34 -17.92
N GLN A 515 11.63 -38.22 -17.64
CA GLN A 515 10.18 -38.05 -17.68
C GLN A 515 9.37 -39.05 -16.81
N LYS A 516 10.00 -39.74 -15.86
CA LYS A 516 9.29 -40.57 -14.89
C LYS A 516 8.75 -39.69 -13.77
N VAL A 517 7.48 -39.89 -13.43
CA VAL A 517 6.81 -39.18 -12.34
C VAL A 517 7.54 -39.47 -11.01
N VAL A 518 8.19 -38.47 -10.44
CA VAL A 518 8.77 -38.51 -9.10
C VAL A 518 7.68 -38.10 -8.11
N HIS A 519 7.68 -38.72 -6.93
CA HIS A 519 6.69 -38.40 -5.90
C HIS A 519 6.82 -36.93 -5.46
N CYS A 520 5.74 -36.15 -5.62
CA CYS A 520 5.54 -34.77 -5.14
C CYS A 520 5.91 -34.48 -3.67
N LYS A 521 6.28 -35.52 -2.91
CA LYS A 521 6.84 -35.42 -1.57
C LYS A 521 8.16 -34.63 -1.54
N SER A 522 8.96 -34.64 -2.61
CA SER A 522 10.31 -34.03 -2.60
C SER A 522 10.27 -32.49 -2.63
N GLN A 523 9.40 -31.90 -3.47
CA GLN A 523 9.19 -30.46 -3.53
C GLN A 523 8.49 -29.91 -2.29
N VAL A 524 7.49 -30.62 -1.75
CA VAL A 524 6.84 -30.23 -0.49
C VAL A 524 7.86 -30.26 0.65
N ARG A 525 8.71 -31.28 0.71
CA ARG A 525 9.82 -31.35 1.69
C ARG A 525 10.77 -30.16 1.53
N THR A 526 11.16 -29.84 0.30
CA THR A 526 12.03 -28.69 0.02
C THR A 526 11.40 -27.37 0.47
N LEU A 527 10.09 -27.16 0.24
CA LEU A 527 9.37 -25.97 0.71
C LEU A 527 9.45 -25.85 2.25
N LEU A 528 9.18 -26.94 2.94
CA LEU A 528 9.17 -26.98 4.40
C LEU A 528 10.57 -26.70 4.98
N GLU A 529 11.61 -27.35 4.47
CA GLU A 529 13.01 -27.13 4.87
C GLU A 529 13.48 -25.69 4.62
N LYS A 530 13.08 -25.08 3.50
CA LYS A 530 13.44 -23.69 3.17
C LYS A 530 12.72 -22.67 4.05
N SER A 531 11.51 -22.98 4.53
CA SER A 531 10.68 -22.05 5.31
C SER A 531 11.29 -21.67 6.67
N GLU A 532 12.15 -22.53 7.21
CA GLU A 532 12.89 -22.26 8.45
C GLU A 532 13.75 -21.00 8.35
N LYS A 533 14.37 -20.79 7.19
CA LYS A 533 15.22 -19.61 6.91
C LYS A 533 14.49 -18.52 6.15
N ARG A 534 13.24 -18.78 5.71
CA ARG A 534 12.46 -17.89 4.85
C ARG A 534 11.04 -17.73 5.40
N PRO A 535 10.83 -16.80 6.36
CA PRO A 535 9.54 -16.60 7.02
C PRO A 535 8.38 -16.30 6.07
N HIS A 536 8.64 -15.64 4.93
CA HIS A 536 7.62 -15.34 3.92
C HIS A 536 6.97 -16.59 3.29
N LEU A 537 7.54 -17.79 3.46
CA LEU A 537 6.95 -19.05 2.98
C LEU A 537 5.87 -19.62 3.91
N ALA A 538 5.73 -19.07 5.13
CA ALA A 538 4.83 -19.61 6.15
C ALA A 538 3.35 -19.60 5.73
N SER A 539 2.91 -18.55 5.02
CA SER A 539 1.54 -18.44 4.50
C SER A 539 1.24 -19.51 3.44
N THR A 540 2.18 -19.75 2.52
CA THR A 540 2.05 -20.81 1.50
C THR A 540 1.92 -22.18 2.16
N ILE A 541 2.71 -22.46 3.21
CA ILE A 541 2.60 -23.71 3.96
C ILE A 541 1.26 -23.80 4.67
N ARG A 542 0.80 -22.71 5.29
CA ARG A 542 -0.51 -22.64 5.95
C ARG A 542 -1.64 -23.02 4.98
N PHE A 543 -1.64 -22.46 3.77
CA PHE A 543 -2.60 -22.83 2.72
C PHE A 543 -2.45 -24.29 2.29
N LEU A 544 -1.22 -24.78 2.13
CA LEU A 544 -0.95 -26.17 1.76
C LEU A 544 -1.54 -27.17 2.77
N PHE A 545 -1.47 -26.86 4.07
CA PHE A 545 -2.12 -27.66 5.11
C PHE A 545 -3.64 -27.64 4.99
N GLY A 546 -4.25 -26.46 4.82
CA GLY A 546 -5.70 -26.36 4.62
C GLY A 546 -6.18 -27.09 3.37
N LEU A 547 -5.39 -27.06 2.29
CA LEU A 547 -5.68 -27.75 1.03
C LEU A 547 -5.44 -29.26 1.08
N SER A 548 -4.71 -29.76 2.08
CA SER A 548 -4.35 -31.19 2.17
C SER A 548 -5.50 -32.13 2.53
N LYS A 549 -6.63 -31.59 3.03
CA LYS A 549 -7.80 -32.37 3.42
C LYS A 549 -8.56 -32.88 2.20
N GLU A 550 -8.93 -34.17 2.20
CA GLU A 550 -9.67 -34.82 1.10
C GLU A 550 -10.90 -34.02 0.61
N LYS A 551 -11.67 -33.45 1.55
CA LYS A 551 -12.84 -32.64 1.22
C LYS A 551 -12.46 -31.39 0.43
N GLN A 552 -11.38 -30.70 0.82
CA GLN A 552 -10.91 -29.50 0.13
C GLN A 552 -10.30 -29.84 -1.22
N ILE A 553 -9.56 -30.95 -1.32
CA ILE A 553 -9.05 -31.46 -2.59
C ILE A 553 -10.21 -31.71 -3.56
N LYS A 554 -11.27 -32.42 -3.13
CA LYS A 554 -12.46 -32.64 -3.96
C LYS A 554 -13.16 -31.34 -4.37
N GLU A 555 -13.22 -30.34 -3.49
CA GLU A 555 -13.75 -29.02 -3.83
C GLU A 555 -12.92 -28.35 -4.94
N ILE A 556 -11.59 -28.35 -4.82
CA ILE A 556 -10.69 -27.82 -5.85
C ILE A 556 -10.84 -28.60 -7.16
N GLU A 557 -10.87 -29.94 -7.11
CA GLU A 557 -11.09 -30.79 -8.30
C GLU A 557 -12.38 -30.40 -9.04
N ASN A 558 -13.46 -30.13 -8.29
CA ASN A 558 -14.73 -29.69 -8.84
C ASN A 558 -14.64 -28.28 -9.43
N ILE A 559 -13.89 -27.36 -8.80
CA ILE A 559 -13.72 -25.98 -9.27
C ILE A 559 -12.94 -25.97 -10.60
N ILE A 560 -11.83 -26.70 -10.67
CA ILE A 560 -10.96 -26.70 -11.86
C ILE A 560 -11.37 -27.75 -12.91
N SER A 561 -12.38 -28.58 -12.60
CA SER A 561 -12.82 -29.70 -13.44
C SER A 561 -11.69 -30.68 -13.81
N CYS A 562 -10.77 -30.96 -12.88
CA CYS A 562 -9.60 -31.82 -13.10
C CYS A 562 -9.20 -32.56 -11.82
N LYS A 563 -8.73 -33.80 -11.96
CA LYS A 563 -8.23 -34.59 -10.83
C LYS A 563 -6.91 -34.05 -10.33
N ILE A 564 -6.77 -33.97 -9.01
CA ILE A 564 -5.53 -33.50 -8.38
C ILE A 564 -4.55 -34.66 -8.34
N PRO A 565 -3.37 -34.52 -8.98
CA PRO A 565 -2.39 -35.60 -9.06
C PRO A 565 -1.65 -35.83 -7.75
N SER A 566 -1.36 -34.77 -6.99
CA SER A 566 -0.53 -34.84 -5.79
C SER A 566 -1.34 -34.80 -4.50
N ARG A 567 -0.95 -35.64 -3.53
CA ARG A 567 -1.47 -35.65 -2.17
C ARG A 567 -0.35 -35.28 -1.18
N PRO A 568 -0.21 -34.00 -0.80
CA PRO A 568 0.90 -33.54 0.05
C PRO A 568 0.82 -34.05 1.49
N GLN A 569 -0.35 -34.54 1.93
CA GLN A 569 -0.63 -34.91 3.33
C GLN A 569 0.45 -35.83 3.93
N SER A 570 0.89 -36.86 3.21
CA SER A 570 1.92 -37.78 3.72
C SER A 570 3.29 -37.14 3.92
N ALA A 571 3.68 -36.17 3.08
CA ALA A 571 4.92 -35.41 3.24
C ALA A 571 4.82 -34.46 4.44
N LEU A 572 3.69 -33.78 4.59
CA LEU A 572 3.39 -32.93 5.74
C LEU A 572 3.44 -33.71 7.06
N GLU A 573 2.86 -34.92 7.11
CA GLU A 573 2.92 -35.81 8.30
C GLU A 573 4.36 -36.21 8.64
N ASN A 574 5.18 -36.51 7.63
CA ASN A 574 6.55 -36.95 7.83
C ASN A 574 7.44 -35.81 8.34
N TRP A 575 7.31 -34.62 7.76
CA TRP A 575 8.06 -33.46 8.21
C TRP A 575 7.70 -33.07 9.65
N MET A 576 6.42 -33.10 10.02
CA MET A 576 6.00 -32.85 11.41
C MET A 576 6.60 -33.86 12.40
N LYS A 577 6.89 -35.10 11.97
CA LYS A 577 7.58 -36.09 12.82
C LYS A 577 9.04 -35.77 13.06
N GLU A 578 9.72 -35.12 12.11
CA GLU A 578 11.14 -34.77 12.19
C GLU A 578 11.38 -33.53 13.07
N LYS A 579 10.34 -32.72 13.35
CA LYS A 579 10.44 -31.39 13.99
C LYS A 579 9.96 -31.31 15.44
N GLN A 580 10.08 -32.39 16.21
CA GLN A 580 9.57 -32.48 17.59
C GLN A 580 10.20 -31.48 18.59
N HIS A 581 11.34 -30.87 18.25
CA HIS A 581 12.12 -30.05 19.17
C HIS A 581 11.94 -28.53 19.03
N GLU A 582 11.22 -28.06 18.01
CA GLU A 582 11.02 -26.64 17.69
C GLU A 582 9.79 -26.02 18.39
N PRO A 583 9.67 -24.68 18.46
CA PRO A 583 8.43 -24.03 18.88
C PRO A 583 7.27 -24.36 17.93
N HIS A 584 6.14 -24.76 18.48
CA HIS A 584 5.03 -25.38 17.74
C HIS A 584 3.93 -24.39 17.32
N HIS A 585 4.05 -23.09 17.57
CA HIS A 585 2.98 -22.12 17.34
C HIS A 585 2.49 -22.11 15.88
N ARG A 586 3.40 -22.06 14.90
CA ARG A 586 3.07 -22.17 13.46
C ARG A 586 2.47 -23.53 13.10
N THR A 587 3.07 -24.60 13.61
CA THR A 587 2.60 -25.98 13.41
C THR A 587 1.15 -26.16 13.84
N LEU A 588 0.77 -25.57 14.98
CA LEU A 588 -0.60 -25.61 15.49
C LEU A 588 -1.56 -24.84 14.57
N MET A 589 -1.18 -23.64 14.12
CA MET A 589 -2.00 -22.88 13.17
C MET A 589 -2.21 -23.64 11.86
N TRP A 590 -1.17 -24.30 11.35
CA TRP A 590 -1.27 -25.16 10.17
C TRP A 590 -2.19 -26.35 10.40
N LEU A 591 -2.10 -27.02 11.55
CA LEU A 591 -3.02 -28.10 11.94
C LEU A 591 -4.47 -27.61 12.03
N TYR A 592 -4.69 -26.41 12.55
CA TYR A 592 -6.01 -25.79 12.59
C TYR A 592 -6.59 -25.59 11.18
N GLU A 593 -5.81 -25.13 10.21
CA GLU A 593 -6.28 -24.96 8.83
C GLU A 593 -6.80 -26.26 8.20
N THR A 594 -6.24 -27.42 8.58
CA THR A 594 -6.70 -28.72 8.04
C THR A 594 -8.16 -29.00 8.41
N GLN A 595 -8.60 -28.61 9.61
CA GLN A 595 -9.87 -29.05 10.21
C GLN A 595 -10.11 -30.58 10.10
N ASP A 596 -9.03 -31.38 10.07
CA ASP A 596 -9.09 -32.85 9.99
C ASP A 596 -8.78 -33.45 11.36
N LYS A 597 -9.83 -33.89 12.05
CA LYS A 597 -9.74 -34.44 13.41
C LYS A 597 -8.86 -35.70 13.47
N VAL A 598 -8.86 -36.53 12.42
CA VAL A 598 -8.10 -37.79 12.38
C VAL A 598 -6.62 -37.48 12.18
N PHE A 599 -6.32 -36.58 11.24
CA PHE A 599 -4.96 -36.12 10.97
C PHE A 599 -4.34 -35.44 12.20
N VAL A 600 -5.06 -34.49 12.81
CA VAL A 600 -4.61 -33.78 14.02
C VAL A 600 -4.33 -34.77 15.14
N LYS A 601 -5.25 -35.70 15.40
CA LYS A 601 -5.05 -36.73 16.44
C LYS A 601 -3.80 -37.58 16.18
N ARG A 602 -3.53 -37.93 14.91
CA ARG A 602 -2.36 -38.72 14.50
C ARG A 602 -1.06 -37.94 14.73
N VAL A 603 -1.00 -36.69 14.30
CA VAL A 603 0.18 -35.82 14.50
C VAL A 603 0.42 -35.59 15.99
N MET A 604 -0.60 -35.17 16.73
CA MET A 604 -0.47 -34.85 18.16
C MET A 604 -0.09 -36.06 19.01
N SER A 605 -0.48 -37.29 18.62
CA SER A 605 -0.05 -38.51 19.34
C SER A 605 1.46 -38.78 19.28
N ARG A 606 2.17 -38.11 18.37
CA ARG A 606 3.62 -38.24 18.16
C ARG A 606 4.40 -37.04 18.71
N LEU A 607 3.71 -36.06 19.30
CA LEU A 607 4.31 -34.88 19.94
C LEU A 607 4.10 -35.01 21.46
N PRO A 608 4.99 -35.73 22.19
CA PRO A 608 4.83 -35.93 23.62
C PRO A 608 5.00 -34.61 24.39
N GLU A 609 5.83 -33.70 23.88
CA GLU A 609 6.10 -32.38 24.45
C GLU A 609 5.76 -31.29 23.43
N LEU A 610 4.94 -30.32 23.84
CA LEU A 610 4.69 -29.10 23.06
C LEU A 610 5.49 -27.94 23.64
N LYS A 611 6.06 -27.13 22.76
CA LYS A 611 6.75 -25.88 23.11
C LYS A 611 6.00 -24.72 22.46
N ILE A 612 5.45 -23.83 23.27
CA ILE A 612 4.68 -22.66 22.84
C ILE A 612 5.45 -21.42 23.27
N GLU A 613 6.05 -20.75 22.29
CA GLU A 613 6.79 -19.51 22.52
C GLU A 613 5.86 -18.30 22.31
N GLY A 614 6.02 -17.28 23.15
CA GLY A 614 5.33 -16.01 23.03
C GLY A 614 5.86 -15.20 21.85
N LEU A 615 4.94 -14.71 21.02
CA LEU A 615 5.26 -13.85 19.88
C LEU A 615 5.52 -12.42 20.41
N TYR A 616 6.79 -12.00 20.48
CA TYR A 616 7.19 -10.74 21.14
C TYR A 616 7.40 -9.53 20.20
N PHE A 617 7.20 -9.67 18.89
CA PHE A 617 7.47 -8.60 17.92
C PHE A 617 6.25 -8.20 17.07
N CYS A 618 6.33 -6.98 16.55
CA CYS A 618 5.22 -6.16 16.09
C CYS A 618 4.32 -6.85 15.04
N PHE A 619 3.00 -6.70 15.19
CA PHE A 619 1.90 -7.45 14.58
C PHE A 619 1.71 -8.84 15.21
N GLU A 620 0.74 -9.01 16.15
CA GLU A 620 -0.24 -10.13 16.15
C GLU A 620 -0.64 -10.80 17.51
N GLU A 621 -1.63 -10.27 18.24
CA GLU A 621 -2.46 -11.15 19.11
C GLU A 621 -3.51 -11.88 18.31
N SER A 622 -3.81 -11.36 17.13
CA SER A 622 -4.49 -12.12 16.08
C SER A 622 -3.84 -13.47 15.89
N GLU A 623 -2.52 -13.53 15.75
CA GLU A 623 -1.78 -14.79 15.72
C GLU A 623 -1.69 -15.43 17.09
N LYS A 624 -1.43 -14.71 18.19
CA LYS A 624 -1.39 -15.37 19.52
C LYS A 624 -2.70 -16.07 19.87
N LYS A 625 -3.86 -15.43 19.75
CA LYS A 625 -5.16 -16.08 20.01
C LYS A 625 -5.53 -17.10 18.95
N LEU A 626 -5.12 -16.91 17.70
CA LEU A 626 -5.21 -17.98 16.70
C LEU A 626 -4.36 -19.17 17.12
N VAL A 627 -3.16 -18.97 17.67
CA VAL A 627 -2.30 -20.00 18.24
C VAL A 627 -2.98 -20.63 19.46
N ASP A 628 -3.59 -19.87 20.37
CA ASP A 628 -4.30 -20.38 21.54
C ASP A 628 -5.52 -21.22 21.13
N ARG A 629 -6.28 -20.79 20.12
CA ARG A 629 -7.39 -21.57 19.54
C ARG A 629 -6.91 -22.80 18.80
N SER A 630 -5.85 -22.66 18.03
CA SER A 630 -5.24 -23.77 17.30
C SER A 630 -4.70 -24.81 18.27
N LEU A 631 -4.08 -24.35 19.37
CA LEU A 631 -3.66 -25.16 20.49
C LEU A 631 -4.88 -25.84 21.12
N SER A 632 -5.90 -25.10 21.54
CA SER A 632 -7.14 -25.65 22.11
C SER A 632 -7.77 -26.72 21.21
N TYR A 633 -7.94 -26.42 19.91
CA TYR A 633 -8.43 -27.36 18.91
C TYR A 633 -7.57 -28.63 18.87
N CYS A 634 -6.25 -28.50 18.79
CA CYS A 634 -5.33 -29.62 18.79
C CYS A 634 -5.39 -30.44 20.09
N LEU A 635 -5.41 -29.78 21.25
CA LEU A 635 -5.51 -30.41 22.58
C LEU A 635 -6.81 -31.19 22.71
N VAL A 636 -7.96 -30.58 22.37
CA VAL A 636 -9.27 -31.21 22.45
C VAL A 636 -9.36 -32.45 21.54
N LYS A 637 -8.68 -32.47 20.39
CA LYS A 637 -8.65 -33.66 19.51
C LYS A 637 -7.57 -34.69 19.87
N SER A 638 -6.66 -34.36 20.79
CA SER A 638 -5.62 -35.26 21.28
C SER A 638 -6.13 -36.24 22.34
N LYS A 639 -5.39 -37.35 22.55
CA LYS A 639 -5.66 -38.29 23.66
C LYS A 639 -5.13 -37.72 24.98
N THR A 640 -3.82 -37.80 25.17
CA THR A 640 -3.10 -37.30 26.36
C THR A 640 -1.77 -36.74 25.87
N ILE A 641 -1.38 -35.57 26.37
CA ILE A 641 -0.09 -34.94 26.05
C ILE A 641 0.78 -35.01 27.29
N HIS A 642 2.05 -35.40 27.12
CA HIS A 642 2.92 -35.60 28.26
C HIS A 642 3.33 -34.26 28.89
N LYS A 643 3.71 -33.28 28.08
CA LYS A 643 4.20 -31.99 28.57
C LYS A 643 3.85 -30.83 27.64
N ILE A 644 3.52 -29.67 28.19
CA ILE A 644 3.43 -28.41 27.45
C ILE A 644 4.30 -27.38 28.17
N ASN A 645 5.22 -26.75 27.45
CA ASN A 645 5.98 -25.60 27.92
C ASN A 645 5.45 -24.35 27.23
N PHE A 646 5.00 -23.39 28.02
CA PHE A 646 4.82 -22.02 27.58
C PHE A 646 6.09 -21.25 27.93
N TYR A 647 6.68 -20.60 26.94
CA TYR A 647 7.85 -19.74 27.10
C TYR A 647 7.46 -18.33 26.68
N ASP A 648 7.72 -17.32 27.50
CA ASP A 648 7.54 -15.91 27.14
C ASP A 648 6.08 -15.57 26.72
N HIS A 649 5.09 -16.39 27.14
CA HIS A 649 3.69 -16.30 26.70
C HIS A 649 2.82 -15.52 27.71
N THR A 650 1.81 -14.78 27.24
CA THR A 650 0.88 -14.07 28.13
C THR A 650 -0.38 -14.89 28.39
N MET A 651 -0.60 -15.25 29.65
CA MET A 651 -1.72 -16.08 30.12
C MET A 651 -2.79 -15.20 30.77
N ASN A 652 -3.64 -14.60 29.95
CA ASN A 652 -4.79 -13.80 30.41
C ASN A 652 -6.04 -14.71 30.64
N PRO A 653 -7.10 -14.22 31.32
CA PRO A 653 -8.31 -15.01 31.58
C PRO A 653 -8.94 -15.62 30.33
N GLU A 654 -8.93 -14.90 29.21
CA GLU A 654 -9.52 -15.35 27.95
C GLU A 654 -8.72 -16.49 27.29
N THR A 655 -7.38 -16.43 27.35
CA THR A 655 -6.49 -17.53 26.95
C THR A 655 -6.78 -18.77 27.80
N PHE A 656 -6.99 -18.61 29.12
CA PHE A 656 -7.40 -19.71 29.98
C PHE A 656 -8.73 -20.31 29.58
N ASP A 657 -9.75 -19.47 29.33
CA ASP A 657 -11.07 -19.93 28.95
C ASP A 657 -11.03 -20.68 27.61
N THR A 658 -10.24 -20.18 26.65
CA THR A 658 -9.99 -20.83 25.36
C THR A 658 -9.32 -22.20 25.51
N LEU A 659 -8.33 -22.32 26.40
CA LEU A 659 -7.54 -23.53 26.60
C LEU A 659 -8.17 -24.51 27.61
N SER A 660 -9.18 -24.08 28.38
CA SER A 660 -9.77 -24.81 29.51
C SER A 660 -10.25 -26.22 29.16
N ALA A 661 -10.80 -26.41 27.97
CA ALA A 661 -11.28 -27.71 27.48
C ALA A 661 -10.15 -28.68 27.12
N GLY A 662 -8.96 -28.16 26.79
CA GLY A 662 -7.80 -28.92 26.31
C GLY A 662 -6.76 -29.22 27.38
N LEU A 663 -6.49 -28.26 28.28
CA LEU A 663 -5.44 -28.36 29.30
C LEU A 663 -5.53 -29.59 30.22
N PRO A 664 -6.73 -30.07 30.64
CA PRO A 664 -6.85 -31.27 31.46
C PRO A 664 -6.31 -32.55 30.83
N LYS A 665 -6.03 -32.56 29.52
CA LYS A 665 -5.42 -33.70 28.82
C LYS A 665 -3.89 -33.71 28.90
N CYS A 666 -3.29 -32.66 29.47
CA CYS A 666 -1.87 -32.58 29.69
C CYS A 666 -1.48 -33.23 31.02
N LEU A 667 -0.34 -33.91 31.08
CA LEU A 667 0.21 -34.44 32.33
C LEU A 667 1.10 -33.42 33.05
N LYS A 668 1.85 -32.60 32.30
CA LYS A 668 2.81 -31.63 32.84
C LYS A 668 2.68 -30.27 32.17
N LEU A 669 2.45 -29.21 32.94
CA LEU A 669 2.47 -27.84 32.43
C LEU A 669 3.67 -27.08 33.01
N ASN A 670 4.38 -26.36 32.15
CA ASN A 670 5.52 -25.54 32.53
C ASN A 670 5.35 -24.13 31.96
N PHE A 671 5.51 -23.11 32.79
CA PHE A 671 5.41 -21.70 32.41
C PHE A 671 6.73 -20.98 32.68
N GLU A 672 7.53 -20.77 31.63
CA GLU A 672 8.81 -20.08 31.72
C GLU A 672 8.66 -18.64 31.21
N LYS A 673 9.06 -17.65 32.02
CA LYS A 673 8.97 -16.21 31.70
C LYS A 673 7.59 -15.74 31.20
N CYS A 674 6.53 -16.46 31.58
CA CYS A 674 5.17 -16.14 31.17
C CYS A 674 4.60 -14.98 32.01
N TRP A 675 3.80 -14.11 31.38
CA TRP A 675 3.14 -13.01 32.07
C TRP A 675 1.70 -13.39 32.43
N PHE A 676 1.32 -13.18 33.69
CA PHE A 676 -0.03 -13.37 34.23
C PHE A 676 -0.60 -12.01 34.66
N PRO A 677 -1.32 -11.27 33.79
CA PRO A 677 -1.67 -9.87 34.02
C PRO A 677 -2.51 -9.60 35.26
N ASN A 678 -3.36 -10.55 35.65
CA ASN A 678 -4.31 -10.39 36.76
C ASN A 678 -3.97 -11.26 37.99
N GLY A 679 -2.78 -11.89 38.01
CA GLY A 679 -2.37 -12.77 39.12
C GLY A 679 -3.25 -14.02 39.31
N ASP A 680 -4.06 -14.39 38.31
CA ASP A 680 -5.14 -15.38 38.43
C ASP A 680 -4.63 -16.85 38.38
N ILE A 681 -3.59 -17.14 39.15
CA ILE A 681 -3.03 -18.50 39.38
C ILE A 681 -4.11 -19.44 39.96
N SER A 682 -5.16 -18.88 40.58
CA SER A 682 -6.30 -19.63 41.11
C SER A 682 -6.95 -20.57 40.08
N ARG A 683 -7.02 -20.16 38.80
CA ARG A 683 -7.55 -20.97 37.70
C ARG A 683 -6.62 -22.14 37.34
N LEU A 684 -5.30 -21.94 37.42
CA LEU A 684 -4.30 -22.99 37.28
C LEU A 684 -4.38 -24.01 38.43
N CYS A 685 -4.57 -23.54 39.68
CA CYS A 685 -4.74 -24.41 40.83
C CYS A 685 -5.96 -25.32 40.72
N LYS A 686 -7.07 -24.85 40.12
CA LYS A 686 -8.26 -25.67 39.82
C LYS A 686 -7.99 -26.77 38.78
N LEU A 687 -7.05 -26.56 37.86
CA LEU A 687 -6.58 -27.58 36.92
C LEU A 687 -5.64 -28.60 37.60
N GLY A 688 -4.93 -28.18 38.66
CA GLY A 688 -3.93 -28.95 39.40
C GLY A 688 -4.39 -30.34 39.86
N GLY A 689 -5.67 -30.51 40.21
CA GLY A 689 -6.22 -31.82 40.60
C GLY A 689 -6.20 -32.89 39.50
N LYS A 690 -5.93 -32.51 38.24
CA LYS A 690 -5.84 -33.42 37.08
C LYS A 690 -4.43 -33.50 36.47
N LEU A 691 -3.48 -32.68 36.96
CA LEU A 691 -2.11 -32.60 36.45
C LEU A 691 -1.17 -33.47 37.31
N LYS A 692 -0.17 -34.10 36.69
CA LYS A 692 0.92 -34.78 37.42
C LYS A 692 2.00 -33.80 37.88
N GLU A 693 2.19 -32.70 37.16
CA GLU A 693 3.21 -31.69 37.45
C GLU A 693 2.79 -30.32 36.91
N LEU A 694 2.99 -29.27 37.71
CA LEU A 694 2.81 -27.86 37.33
C LEU A 694 4.06 -27.10 37.80
N ARG A 695 4.80 -26.50 36.86
CA ARG A 695 5.99 -25.68 37.13
C ARG A 695 5.83 -24.26 36.64
#